data_AF-A0A9P1BE74-F1
#
_entry.id   AF-A0A9P1BE74-F1
#
_cell.length_a   1.000
_cell.length_b   1.000
_cell.length_c   1.000
_cell.angle_alpha   90.00
_cell.angle_beta   90.00
_cell.angle_gamma   90.00
#
_symmetry.space_group_name_H-M   'P 1'
#
loop_
_entity.id
_entity.type
_entity.pdbx_description
1 polymer ?
#
loop_
_entity_poly.entity_id
_entity_poly.type
_entity_poly.pdbx_seq_one_letter_code
_entity_poly.pdbx_strand_id
1 'polypeptide(L)'
;MTNTDSVQNDSPIEVLRDDFRRGDFRVALFDFDGTLSLIRRNWQAVMIPMMVDVLRSTGTGETPAELEQHVEEYVMRLNGKQTIYQMIQLAEEVLARGGKPQDPLEYKQQYHDLLWEKVIKRIEGLRSGERTREDLTVPGTHELLSELRDKGLQLYLASGTDVHYVRDEVEVLGLSEFFGEHIYGALDDYKSFSKKMIIEQIIRDAGFEGHQLIGIGDGFVEIEEMRRAGGVAIGVASEEETRTGVNQWKRERLIRAGADIIVGDYRHRDRLYEVVRSMYPQFDRSRLLIKPLNERIHDIQHDSLLPLDHDPPALESAEMKDLATLGGRLVAAREKGAARLMLMGAHVIRAGVGRQLIDMMERGLITHIGMNGAGPIHDYELARIGATCESVARYISSGEFGLWRETGEMNDAVARGAAEGLGLGEAIGREILEGDFPNKDTSVLAAGYRLGVPITVHIGMGYDILHEHPNFDPAAFGTASYRDFLSVCNTVEKLEGGVFLCFGSAVMGPEVYLKALAMARNVAHQEGRKICNFTTAAFDLIRIDGDFHAQAGGPESGEPHVIGYDRLKEILGRFAQLKIGLLGDLFLDRYLDIDPSVHEISVETDLEAYQVARVRNQPGALGTVMNNLKALGVGTMVPITVVGDDGEAFDLLKELDARGIGTEAVVRDPARQTPTYTKPMKQDAAGVWQELNRLDLRPREPLAVESQQQVLARLEEVFTTTDGLIVLDQVPEEGWGVVTPAVRDRLAELSESHPEKLIFVDSRSHIGRFRRGVLKPNLHECLRGVGRDPSDDPQLGRDAAGELSRQNDQQLYCTMGADGILIVDPEAEPIHVPAYPVTGPIDIVGAGDSTTSGIVASLLSGATPTEAAAVGNLVASITVQQLGTTGTATPAQVLERWNETHSA
;
A
#
# COMPACT_ATOMS: atom_id res chain seq x y z
N MET A 1 -22.30 30.14 -13.23
CA MET A 1 -22.58 29.50 -14.53
C MET A 1 -21.25 29.11 -15.13
N THR A 2 -20.79 27.92 -14.79
CA THR A 2 -19.54 27.33 -15.27
C THR A 2 -19.93 26.02 -15.93
N ASN A 3 -19.76 25.99 -17.24
CA ASN A 3 -20.02 24.85 -18.11
C ASN A 3 -19.03 23.74 -17.71
N THR A 4 -19.51 22.71 -17.04
CA THR A 4 -18.83 21.42 -16.95
C THR A 4 -19.17 20.66 -18.23
N ASP A 5 -18.32 20.79 -19.25
CA ASP A 5 -18.31 19.84 -20.35
C ASP A 5 -17.77 18.51 -19.80
N SER A 6 -18.72 17.68 -19.35
CA SER A 6 -18.49 16.28 -19.04
C SER A 6 -18.09 15.58 -20.34
N VAL A 7 -16.82 15.23 -20.47
CA VAL A 7 -16.40 14.19 -21.42
C VAL A 7 -17.21 12.94 -21.10
N GLN A 8 -18.15 12.59 -21.98
CA GLN A 8 -18.97 11.39 -21.87
C GLN A 8 -18.04 10.19 -21.77
N ASN A 9 -18.13 9.51 -20.64
CA ASN A 9 -17.48 8.24 -20.37
C ASN A 9 -18.18 7.19 -21.25
N ASP A 10 -17.61 6.88 -22.41
CA ASP A 10 -18.23 6.08 -23.48
C ASP A 10 -18.31 4.57 -23.17
N SER A 11 -18.29 4.20 -21.88
CA SER A 11 -18.41 2.82 -21.45
C SER A 11 -19.83 2.48 -21.03
N PRO A 12 -20.49 1.50 -21.69
CA PRO A 12 -21.87 1.12 -21.41
C PRO A 12 -22.03 0.22 -20.16
N ILE A 13 -20.98 0.07 -19.35
CA ILE A 13 -21.00 -0.69 -18.09
C ILE A 13 -20.97 0.28 -16.91
N GLU A 14 -22.05 0.30 -16.16
CA GLU A 14 -22.25 1.12 -14.97
C GLU A 14 -22.22 0.27 -13.71
N VAL A 15 -21.31 0.60 -12.78
CA VAL A 15 -21.25 -0.05 -11.46
C VAL A 15 -22.02 0.81 -10.48
N LEU A 16 -23.13 0.27 -9.97
CA LEU A 16 -24.03 0.96 -9.04
C LEU A 16 -23.66 0.72 -7.58
N ARG A 17 -23.16 -0.49 -7.29
CA ARG A 17 -22.69 -0.91 -5.98
C ARG A 17 -21.38 -1.65 -6.12
N ASP A 18 -20.41 -1.32 -5.27
CA ASP A 18 -19.05 -1.85 -5.35
C ASP A 18 -18.71 -2.78 -4.16
N ASP A 19 -19.67 -3.02 -3.26
CA ASP A 19 -19.50 -3.69 -1.97
C ASP A 19 -19.68 -5.23 -2.02
N PHE A 20 -19.90 -5.80 -3.20
CA PHE A 20 -20.02 -7.25 -3.36
C PHE A 20 -18.65 -7.96 -3.39
N ARG A 21 -18.61 -9.21 -2.92
CA ARG A 21 -17.39 -10.03 -2.88
C ARG A 21 -16.96 -10.44 -4.30
N ARG A 22 -15.73 -10.09 -4.68
CA ARG A 22 -15.16 -10.29 -6.02
C ARG A 22 -14.28 -11.52 -6.11
N GLY A 23 -14.12 -12.04 -7.33
CA GLY A 23 -13.03 -12.97 -7.68
C GLY A 23 -13.23 -14.45 -7.40
N ASP A 24 -14.33 -14.88 -6.75
CA ASP A 24 -14.60 -16.30 -6.46
C ASP A 24 -15.84 -16.87 -7.19
N PHE A 25 -16.20 -16.30 -8.33
CA PHE A 25 -17.36 -16.78 -9.08
C PHE A 25 -17.11 -18.17 -9.66
N ARG A 26 -18.11 -19.05 -9.49
CA ARG A 26 -18.13 -20.43 -9.99
C ARG A 26 -19.34 -20.71 -10.87
N VAL A 27 -20.41 -19.92 -10.71
CA VAL A 27 -21.66 -20.12 -11.42
C VAL A 27 -22.17 -18.80 -11.99
N ALA A 28 -22.66 -18.85 -13.23
CA ALA A 28 -23.42 -17.77 -13.83
C ALA A 28 -24.83 -18.26 -14.19
N LEU A 29 -25.85 -17.64 -13.61
CA LEU A 29 -27.26 -17.85 -13.93
C LEU A 29 -27.74 -16.74 -14.86
N PHE A 30 -28.22 -17.12 -16.02
CA PHE A 30 -28.77 -16.22 -17.02
C PHE A 30 -30.29 -16.32 -17.06
N ASP A 31 -30.95 -15.18 -17.07
CA ASP A 31 -32.25 -15.08 -17.71
C ASP A 31 -32.10 -15.23 -19.24
N PHE A 32 -33.19 -15.52 -19.94
CA PHE A 32 -33.15 -15.79 -21.38
C PHE A 32 -33.65 -14.63 -22.22
N ASP A 33 -34.91 -14.24 -22.04
CA ASP A 33 -35.62 -13.30 -22.90
C ASP A 33 -35.18 -11.86 -22.60
N GLY A 34 -34.68 -11.12 -23.59
CA GLY A 34 -34.15 -9.76 -23.38
C GLY A 34 -32.74 -9.71 -22.77
N THR A 35 -32.27 -10.84 -22.24
CA THR A 35 -30.95 -11.04 -21.60
C THR A 35 -29.92 -11.69 -22.53
N LEU A 36 -30.33 -12.76 -23.22
CA LEU A 36 -29.54 -13.49 -24.22
C LEU A 36 -30.25 -13.50 -25.57
N SER A 37 -31.56 -13.74 -25.57
CA SER A 37 -32.41 -13.88 -26.74
C SER A 37 -33.22 -12.63 -27.01
N LEU A 38 -33.24 -12.18 -28.27
CA LEU A 38 -34.13 -11.16 -28.79
C LEU A 38 -35.23 -11.76 -29.68
N ILE A 39 -35.40 -13.09 -29.69
CA ILE A 39 -36.41 -13.78 -30.51
C ILE A 39 -37.81 -13.31 -30.16
N ARG A 40 -38.08 -13.03 -28.88
CA ARG A 40 -39.39 -12.59 -28.39
C ARG A 40 -39.52 -11.08 -28.23
N ARG A 41 -38.57 -10.28 -28.73
CA ARG A 41 -38.64 -8.81 -28.65
C ARG A 41 -39.97 -8.26 -29.16
N ASN A 42 -40.47 -7.21 -28.52
CA ASN A 42 -41.76 -6.58 -28.83
C ASN A 42 -42.98 -7.51 -28.60
N TRP A 43 -42.93 -8.35 -27.57
CA TRP A 43 -44.05 -9.19 -27.15
C TRP A 43 -45.22 -8.39 -26.56
N GLN A 44 -44.95 -7.18 -26.04
CA GLN A 44 -45.97 -6.29 -25.47
C GLN A 44 -47.00 -5.88 -26.52
N ALA A 45 -46.57 -5.65 -27.76
CA ALA A 45 -47.44 -5.39 -28.91
C ALA A 45 -48.27 -6.61 -29.38
N VAL A 46 -48.25 -7.70 -28.60
CA VAL A 46 -49.18 -8.84 -28.75
C VAL A 46 -50.05 -8.94 -27.50
N MET A 47 -49.43 -8.92 -26.31
CA MET A 47 -50.16 -9.12 -25.05
C MET A 47 -51.13 -7.97 -24.75
N ILE A 48 -50.68 -6.72 -24.87
CA ILE A 48 -51.48 -5.55 -24.51
C ILE A 48 -52.72 -5.46 -25.42
N PRO A 49 -52.62 -5.54 -26.76
CA PRO A 49 -53.81 -5.54 -27.62
C PRO A 49 -54.77 -6.69 -27.32
N MET A 50 -54.26 -7.91 -27.09
CA MET A 50 -55.09 -9.06 -26.74
C MET A 50 -55.90 -8.80 -25.46
N MET A 51 -55.23 -8.31 -24.41
CA MET A 51 -55.87 -8.00 -23.13
C MET A 51 -56.88 -6.86 -23.24
N VAL A 52 -56.56 -5.82 -24.01
CA VAL A 52 -57.49 -4.71 -24.30
C VAL A 52 -58.72 -5.23 -25.02
N ASP A 53 -58.58 -6.10 -26.02
CA ASP A 53 -59.72 -6.67 -26.75
C ASP A 53 -60.58 -7.57 -25.84
N VAL A 54 -59.97 -8.35 -24.96
CA VAL A 54 -60.68 -9.14 -23.92
C VAL A 54 -61.47 -8.20 -23.00
N LEU A 55 -60.87 -7.12 -22.49
CA LEU A 55 -61.56 -6.17 -21.61
C LEU A 55 -62.66 -5.41 -22.35
N ARG A 56 -62.46 -5.03 -23.61
CA ARG A 56 -63.50 -4.39 -24.44
C ARG A 56 -64.72 -5.29 -24.64
N SER A 57 -64.51 -6.60 -24.76
CA SER A 57 -65.60 -7.56 -24.94
C SER A 57 -66.55 -7.67 -23.73
N THR A 58 -66.16 -7.13 -22.57
CA THR A 58 -67.02 -7.06 -21.36
C THR A 58 -68.12 -6.00 -21.44
N GLY A 59 -68.04 -5.07 -22.41
CA GLY A 59 -68.97 -3.96 -22.54
C GLY A 59 -68.67 -2.76 -21.61
N THR A 60 -67.42 -2.63 -21.15
CA THR A 60 -66.97 -1.49 -20.34
C THR A 60 -67.17 -0.13 -21.04
N GLY A 61 -67.35 0.93 -20.25
CA GLY A 61 -67.49 2.31 -20.70
C GLY A 61 -66.16 3.06 -20.90
N GLU A 62 -65.03 2.44 -20.59
CA GLU A 62 -63.68 3.00 -20.80
C GLU A 62 -63.32 3.09 -22.29
N THR A 63 -62.57 4.13 -22.65
CA THR A 63 -62.05 4.29 -24.02
C THR A 63 -60.90 3.31 -24.30
N PRO A 64 -60.60 2.99 -25.57
CA PRO A 64 -59.47 2.12 -25.92
C PRO A 64 -58.13 2.58 -25.34
N ALA A 65 -57.89 3.89 -25.28
CA ALA A 65 -56.65 4.45 -24.74
C ALA A 65 -56.55 4.29 -23.21
N GLU A 66 -57.67 4.43 -22.48
CA GLU A 66 -57.70 4.19 -21.04
C GLU A 66 -57.46 2.72 -20.69
N LEU A 67 -58.03 1.80 -21.48
CA LEU A 67 -57.78 0.37 -21.34
C LEU A 67 -56.33 0.01 -21.67
N GLU A 68 -55.78 0.56 -22.75
CA GLU A 68 -54.40 0.29 -23.16
C GLU A 68 -53.40 0.76 -22.08
N GLN A 69 -53.57 1.97 -21.55
CA GLN A 69 -52.73 2.48 -20.46
C GLN A 69 -52.84 1.62 -19.19
N HIS A 70 -54.06 1.23 -18.81
CA HIS A 70 -54.29 0.40 -17.61
C HIS A 70 -53.69 -1.01 -17.76
N VAL A 71 -53.86 -1.63 -18.93
CA VAL A 71 -53.28 -2.92 -19.27
C VAL A 71 -51.76 -2.86 -19.28
N GLU A 72 -51.18 -1.85 -19.93
CA GLU A 72 -49.75 -1.64 -19.98
C GLU A 72 -49.16 -1.53 -18.57
N GLU A 73 -49.81 -0.78 -17.67
CA GLU A 73 -49.34 -0.60 -16.30
C GLU A 73 -49.18 -1.94 -15.55
N TYR A 74 -50.22 -2.79 -15.52
CA TYR A 74 -50.12 -4.06 -14.79
C TYR A 74 -49.29 -5.11 -15.53
N VAL A 75 -49.27 -5.11 -16.86
CA VAL A 75 -48.42 -6.01 -17.67
C VAL A 75 -46.95 -5.72 -17.39
N MET A 76 -46.57 -4.44 -17.36
CA MET A 76 -45.20 -4.01 -17.06
C MET A 76 -44.82 -4.23 -15.60
N ARG A 77 -45.76 -4.01 -14.66
CA ARG A 77 -45.55 -4.30 -13.23
C ARG A 77 -45.32 -5.79 -12.95
N LEU A 78 -45.96 -6.68 -13.72
CA LEU A 78 -45.82 -8.13 -13.58
C LEU A 78 -44.73 -8.72 -14.48
N ASN A 79 -44.04 -7.90 -15.30
CA ASN A 79 -43.00 -8.34 -16.22
C ASN A 79 -41.80 -8.95 -15.47
N GLY A 80 -41.38 -10.16 -15.88
CA GLY A 80 -40.36 -10.97 -15.19
C GLY A 80 -40.95 -12.07 -14.30
N LYS A 81 -42.26 -12.04 -14.00
CA LYS A 81 -42.99 -13.20 -13.47
C LYS A 81 -43.43 -14.12 -14.61
N GLN A 82 -43.82 -15.35 -14.28
CA GLN A 82 -44.45 -16.24 -15.25
C GLN A 82 -45.69 -15.57 -15.86
N THR A 83 -45.88 -15.74 -17.17
CA THR A 83 -46.99 -15.14 -17.93
C THR A 83 -48.38 -15.38 -17.33
N ILE A 84 -48.57 -16.52 -16.65
CA ILE A 84 -49.82 -16.87 -16.00
C ILE A 84 -50.30 -15.82 -14.98
N TYR A 85 -49.40 -15.10 -14.30
CA TYR A 85 -49.78 -14.05 -13.34
C TYR A 85 -50.40 -12.84 -14.04
N GLN A 86 -49.96 -12.51 -15.25
CA GLN A 86 -50.57 -11.46 -16.07
C GLN A 86 -51.97 -11.90 -16.53
N MET A 87 -52.17 -13.19 -16.82
CA MET A 87 -53.48 -13.75 -17.19
C MET A 87 -54.45 -13.84 -15.99
N ILE A 88 -53.94 -14.12 -14.79
CA ILE A 88 -54.73 -14.06 -13.55
C ILE A 88 -55.22 -12.63 -13.31
N GLN A 89 -54.33 -11.63 -13.44
CA GLN A 89 -54.73 -10.22 -13.34
C GLN A 89 -55.79 -9.89 -14.39
N LEU A 90 -55.63 -10.31 -15.65
CA LEU A 90 -56.63 -10.10 -16.69
C LEU A 90 -58.00 -10.69 -16.30
N ALA A 91 -58.03 -11.91 -15.76
CA ALA A 91 -59.27 -12.54 -15.30
C ALA A 91 -59.94 -11.74 -14.16
N GLU A 92 -59.16 -11.21 -13.22
CA GLU A 92 -59.65 -10.31 -12.16
C GLU A 92 -60.22 -9.00 -12.74
N GLU A 93 -59.54 -8.41 -13.73
CA GLU A 93 -59.98 -7.18 -14.41
C GLU A 93 -61.27 -7.40 -15.22
N VAL A 94 -61.45 -8.58 -15.84
CA VAL A 94 -62.69 -8.98 -16.51
C VAL A 94 -63.84 -9.10 -15.51
N LEU A 95 -63.59 -9.75 -14.36
CA LEU A 95 -64.58 -9.91 -13.31
C LEU A 95 -64.98 -8.56 -12.70
N ALA A 96 -64.02 -7.67 -12.47
CA ALA A 96 -64.26 -6.32 -11.94
C ALA A 96 -65.16 -5.47 -12.85
N ARG A 97 -65.14 -5.73 -14.17
CA ARG A 97 -65.99 -5.08 -15.18
C ARG A 97 -67.31 -5.79 -15.42
N GLY A 98 -67.66 -6.79 -14.59
CA GLY A 98 -68.92 -7.53 -14.69
C GLY A 98 -68.95 -8.60 -15.78
N GLY A 99 -67.80 -8.86 -16.44
CA GLY A 99 -67.64 -9.95 -17.40
C GLY A 99 -67.47 -11.31 -16.72
N LYS A 100 -67.61 -12.39 -17.49
CA LYS A 100 -67.27 -13.75 -17.04
C LYS A 100 -65.84 -14.08 -17.49
N PRO A 101 -64.85 -14.17 -16.59
CA PRO A 101 -63.49 -14.49 -16.98
C PRO A 101 -63.38 -15.93 -17.50
N GLN A 102 -62.49 -16.13 -18.48
CA GLN A 102 -61.99 -17.45 -18.85
C GLN A 102 -60.96 -17.93 -17.81
N ASP A 103 -60.61 -19.21 -17.88
CA ASP A 103 -59.49 -19.71 -17.08
C ASP A 103 -58.19 -18.99 -17.50
N PRO A 104 -57.35 -18.51 -16.56
CA PRO A 104 -56.07 -17.89 -16.90
C PRO A 104 -55.17 -18.72 -17.83
N LEU A 105 -55.29 -20.05 -17.82
CA LEU A 105 -54.59 -20.93 -18.76
C LEU A 105 -55.11 -20.80 -20.19
N GLU A 106 -56.40 -20.53 -20.39
CA GLU A 106 -56.99 -20.29 -21.71
C GLU A 106 -56.51 -18.94 -22.28
N TYR A 107 -56.42 -17.90 -21.45
CA TYR A 107 -55.81 -16.62 -21.85
C TYR A 107 -54.31 -16.77 -22.16
N LYS A 108 -53.59 -17.58 -21.37
CA LYS A 108 -52.17 -17.89 -21.63
C LYS A 108 -52.01 -18.57 -22.99
N GLN A 109 -52.86 -19.55 -23.32
CA GLN A 109 -52.84 -20.23 -24.61
C GLN A 109 -53.10 -19.28 -25.77
N GLN A 110 -54.12 -18.41 -25.67
CA GLN A 110 -54.42 -17.41 -26.69
C GLN A 110 -53.24 -16.47 -26.94
N TYR A 111 -52.61 -15.99 -25.87
CA TYR A 111 -51.42 -15.16 -25.97
C TYR A 111 -50.26 -15.91 -26.66
N HIS A 112 -50.03 -17.17 -26.27
CA HIS A 112 -48.98 -18.00 -26.88
C HIS A 112 -49.22 -18.19 -28.38
N ASP A 113 -50.45 -18.49 -28.80
CA ASP A 113 -50.79 -18.67 -30.21
C ASP A 113 -50.50 -17.39 -31.02
N LEU A 114 -50.92 -16.23 -30.51
CA LEU A 114 -50.69 -14.92 -31.15
C LEU A 114 -49.20 -14.53 -31.17
N LEU A 115 -48.45 -14.84 -30.10
CA LEU A 115 -47.02 -14.57 -30.05
C LEU A 115 -46.25 -15.49 -31.00
N TRP A 116 -46.66 -16.75 -31.10
CA TRP A 116 -46.02 -17.76 -31.93
C TRP A 116 -46.06 -17.39 -33.41
N GLU A 117 -47.14 -16.75 -33.90
CA GLU A 117 -47.22 -16.24 -35.28
C GLU A 117 -46.09 -15.25 -35.63
N LYS A 118 -45.62 -14.47 -34.64
CA LYS A 118 -44.51 -13.53 -34.81
C LYS A 118 -43.15 -14.19 -34.59
N VAL A 119 -43.06 -15.08 -33.60
CA VAL A 119 -41.83 -15.80 -33.23
C VAL A 119 -41.41 -16.79 -34.32
N ILE A 120 -42.35 -17.54 -34.90
CA ILE A 120 -42.05 -18.58 -35.89
C ILE A 120 -41.35 -18.00 -37.12
N LYS A 121 -41.73 -16.80 -37.58
CA LYS A 121 -41.06 -16.12 -38.70
C LYS A 121 -39.59 -15.80 -38.43
N ARG A 122 -39.25 -15.46 -37.17
CA ARG A 122 -37.87 -15.18 -36.76
C ARG A 122 -37.05 -16.48 -36.69
N ILE A 123 -37.64 -17.54 -36.14
CA ILE A 123 -37.04 -18.87 -36.07
C ILE A 123 -36.82 -19.46 -37.48
N GLU A 124 -37.81 -19.37 -38.37
CA GLU A 124 -37.70 -19.81 -39.75
C GLU A 124 -36.62 -19.03 -40.51
N GLY A 125 -36.51 -17.72 -40.29
CA GLY A 125 -35.43 -16.89 -40.85
C GLY A 125 -34.03 -17.33 -40.39
N LEU A 126 -33.88 -17.81 -39.16
CA LEU A 126 -32.61 -18.41 -38.70
C LEU A 126 -32.36 -19.77 -39.36
N ARG A 127 -33.39 -20.63 -39.44
CA ARG A 127 -33.29 -21.97 -40.04
C ARG A 127 -33.02 -21.91 -41.55
N SER A 128 -33.51 -20.89 -42.24
CA SER A 128 -33.29 -20.67 -43.68
C SER A 128 -31.96 -19.96 -43.98
N GLY A 129 -31.29 -19.40 -42.97
CA GLY A 129 -30.08 -18.57 -43.12
C GLY A 129 -30.35 -17.13 -43.58
N GLU A 130 -31.62 -16.69 -43.63
CA GLU A 130 -31.99 -15.29 -43.90
C GLU A 130 -31.53 -14.33 -42.79
N ARG A 131 -31.36 -14.84 -41.57
CA ARG A 131 -30.86 -14.10 -40.40
C ARG A 131 -29.69 -14.85 -39.77
N THR A 132 -28.75 -14.12 -39.18
CA THR A 132 -27.69 -14.74 -38.37
C THR A 132 -28.12 -14.87 -36.91
N ARG A 133 -27.41 -15.69 -36.13
CA ARG A 133 -27.69 -15.86 -34.69
C ARG A 133 -27.52 -14.54 -33.95
N GLU A 134 -26.49 -13.80 -34.32
CA GLU A 134 -26.13 -12.50 -33.74
C GLU A 134 -27.25 -11.48 -33.91
N ASP A 135 -28.05 -11.58 -34.99
CA ASP A 135 -29.20 -10.70 -35.23
C ASP A 135 -30.32 -10.83 -34.20
N LEU A 136 -30.38 -11.97 -33.52
CA LEU A 136 -31.44 -12.32 -32.58
C LEU A 136 -30.90 -12.65 -31.18
N THR A 137 -29.64 -12.30 -30.90
CA THR A 137 -29.08 -12.27 -29.54
C THR A 137 -28.72 -10.86 -29.11
N VAL A 138 -28.59 -10.65 -27.81
CA VAL A 138 -27.94 -9.43 -27.28
C VAL A 138 -26.48 -9.42 -27.80
N PRO A 139 -25.95 -8.29 -28.32
CA PRO A 139 -24.60 -8.25 -28.88
C PRO A 139 -23.52 -8.72 -27.90
N GLY A 140 -22.58 -9.55 -28.38
CA GLY A 140 -21.47 -10.10 -27.58
C GLY A 140 -21.82 -11.34 -26.75
N THR A 141 -23.02 -11.91 -26.91
CA THR A 141 -23.51 -13.06 -26.13
C THR A 141 -22.59 -14.28 -26.26
N HIS A 142 -22.25 -14.70 -27.49
CA HIS A 142 -21.47 -15.92 -27.70
C HIS A 142 -20.04 -15.79 -27.18
N GLU A 143 -19.40 -14.63 -27.35
CA GLU A 143 -18.07 -14.34 -26.83
C GLU A 143 -18.05 -14.36 -25.30
N LEU A 144 -19.05 -13.74 -24.66
CA LEU A 144 -19.19 -13.78 -23.21
C LEU A 144 -19.33 -15.22 -22.70
N LEU A 145 -20.24 -16.00 -23.28
CA LEU A 145 -20.48 -17.38 -22.84
C LEU A 145 -19.26 -18.29 -23.07
N SER A 146 -18.55 -18.12 -24.19
CA SER A 146 -17.31 -18.87 -24.45
C SER A 146 -16.26 -18.56 -23.39
N GLU A 147 -16.02 -17.29 -23.08
CA GLU A 147 -15.01 -16.90 -22.11
C GLU A 147 -15.36 -17.31 -20.67
N LEU A 148 -16.63 -17.25 -20.27
CA LEU A 148 -17.06 -17.74 -18.95
C LEU A 148 -16.83 -19.27 -18.85
N ARG A 149 -17.13 -20.02 -19.92
CA ARG A 149 -16.88 -21.46 -20.00
C ARG A 149 -15.39 -21.79 -19.97
N ASP A 150 -14.56 -21.08 -20.74
CA ASP A 150 -13.11 -21.28 -20.80
C ASP A 150 -12.42 -20.95 -19.47
N LYS A 151 -13.03 -20.07 -18.66
CA LYS A 151 -12.64 -19.77 -17.28
C LYS A 151 -13.19 -20.76 -16.25
N GLY A 152 -13.96 -21.75 -16.68
CA GLY A 152 -14.45 -22.84 -15.85
C GLY A 152 -15.72 -22.54 -15.04
N LEU A 153 -16.50 -21.51 -15.40
CA LEU A 153 -17.79 -21.26 -14.75
C LEU A 153 -18.86 -22.22 -15.28
N GLN A 154 -19.71 -22.71 -14.37
CA GLN A 154 -20.90 -23.47 -14.74
C GLN A 154 -22.03 -22.51 -15.11
N LEU A 155 -22.62 -22.71 -16.29
CA LEU A 155 -23.63 -21.79 -16.84
C LEU A 155 -25.02 -22.40 -16.72
N TYR A 156 -25.97 -21.64 -16.18
CA TYR A 156 -27.37 -22.02 -16.01
C TYR A 156 -28.26 -21.02 -16.75
N LEU A 157 -29.35 -21.50 -17.34
CA LEU A 157 -30.34 -20.67 -18.01
C LEU A 157 -31.72 -20.92 -17.40
N ALA A 158 -32.39 -19.84 -16.98
CA ALA A 158 -33.73 -19.89 -16.40
C ALA A 158 -34.67 -18.88 -17.06
N SER A 159 -35.72 -19.36 -17.74
CA SER A 159 -36.75 -18.50 -18.35
C SER A 159 -38.12 -18.70 -17.70
N GLY A 160 -38.95 -17.64 -17.71
CA GLY A 160 -40.37 -17.73 -17.34
C GLY A 160 -41.27 -18.37 -18.41
N THR A 161 -40.71 -18.64 -19.60
CA THR A 161 -41.36 -19.29 -20.73
C THR A 161 -41.40 -20.81 -20.56
N ASP A 162 -42.41 -21.49 -21.11
CA ASP A 162 -42.51 -22.95 -21.06
C ASP A 162 -41.27 -23.64 -21.65
N VAL A 163 -40.74 -24.62 -20.94
CA VAL A 163 -39.39 -25.18 -21.18
C VAL A 163 -39.18 -25.71 -22.61
N HIS A 164 -40.22 -26.21 -23.26
CA HIS A 164 -40.11 -26.74 -24.62
C HIS A 164 -39.80 -25.64 -25.63
N TYR A 165 -40.43 -24.46 -25.53
CA TYR A 165 -40.12 -23.34 -26.41
C TYR A 165 -38.72 -22.76 -26.15
N VAL A 166 -38.31 -22.69 -24.88
CA VAL A 166 -36.97 -22.21 -24.51
C VAL A 166 -35.89 -23.10 -25.13
N ARG A 167 -36.07 -24.42 -25.07
CA ARG A 167 -35.13 -25.38 -25.66
C ARG A 167 -35.02 -25.22 -27.18
N ASP A 168 -36.16 -25.09 -27.87
CA ASP A 168 -36.16 -24.87 -29.32
C ASP A 168 -35.44 -23.57 -29.70
N GLU A 169 -35.65 -22.49 -28.96
CA GLU A 169 -34.99 -21.20 -29.21
C GLU A 169 -33.49 -21.24 -28.90
N VAL A 170 -33.10 -21.86 -27.78
CA VAL A 170 -31.69 -22.05 -27.39
C VAL A 170 -30.93 -22.90 -28.43
N GLU A 171 -31.58 -23.91 -29.01
CA GLU A 171 -31.00 -24.72 -30.08
C GLU A 171 -30.77 -23.89 -31.35
N VAL A 172 -31.78 -23.16 -31.81
CA VAL A 172 -31.69 -22.38 -33.06
C VAL A 172 -30.69 -21.22 -32.95
N LEU A 173 -30.55 -20.60 -31.77
CA LEU A 173 -29.53 -19.58 -31.49
C LEU A 173 -28.11 -20.16 -31.28
N GLY A 174 -27.97 -21.49 -31.26
CA GLY A 174 -26.69 -22.15 -31.02
C GLY A 174 -26.15 -21.98 -29.60
N LEU A 175 -27.03 -21.79 -28.62
CA LEU A 175 -26.64 -21.58 -27.23
C LEU A 175 -26.61 -22.89 -26.42
N SER A 176 -27.12 -23.98 -26.99
CA SER A 176 -27.20 -25.30 -26.33
C SER A 176 -25.84 -25.82 -25.85
N GLU A 177 -24.76 -25.53 -26.58
CA GLU A 177 -23.40 -25.99 -26.23
C GLU A 177 -22.84 -25.38 -24.93
N PHE A 178 -23.39 -24.24 -24.48
CA PHE A 178 -22.93 -23.55 -23.29
C PHE A 178 -23.66 -24.02 -22.02
N PHE A 179 -24.95 -24.33 -22.14
CA PHE A 179 -25.80 -24.66 -20.98
C PHE A 179 -26.02 -26.16 -20.78
N GLY A 180 -25.99 -26.97 -21.86
CA GLY A 180 -26.22 -28.41 -21.78
C GLY A 180 -27.58 -28.75 -21.14
N GLU A 181 -27.56 -29.56 -20.09
CA GLU A 181 -28.78 -29.97 -19.36
C GLU A 181 -29.32 -28.86 -18.43
N HIS A 182 -28.57 -27.78 -18.20
CA HIS A 182 -28.92 -26.71 -17.25
C HIS A 182 -29.86 -25.64 -17.86
N ILE A 183 -30.84 -26.07 -18.64
CA ILE A 183 -31.85 -25.22 -19.30
C ILE A 183 -33.19 -25.43 -18.60
N TYR A 184 -33.68 -24.39 -17.95
CA TYR A 184 -34.88 -24.41 -17.11
C TYR A 184 -35.95 -23.44 -17.64
N GLY A 185 -37.20 -23.90 -17.66
CA GLY A 185 -38.37 -23.10 -18.06
C GLY A 185 -39.63 -23.53 -17.32
N ALA A 186 -40.72 -22.78 -17.49
CA ALA A 186 -42.00 -23.07 -16.85
C ALA A 186 -42.56 -24.46 -17.25
N LEU A 187 -43.26 -25.08 -16.30
CA LEU A 187 -43.97 -26.36 -16.45
C LEU A 187 -45.48 -26.12 -16.29
N ASP A 188 -46.30 -27.05 -16.80
CA ASP A 188 -47.76 -26.92 -16.79
C ASP A 188 -48.38 -26.77 -15.38
N ASP A 189 -47.73 -27.33 -14.35
CA ASP A 189 -48.03 -27.00 -12.95
C ASP A 189 -47.29 -25.71 -12.55
N TYR A 190 -47.96 -24.57 -12.72
CA TYR A 190 -47.40 -23.24 -12.41
C TYR A 190 -46.92 -23.08 -10.95
N LYS A 191 -47.29 -23.99 -10.03
CA LYS A 191 -46.79 -24.02 -8.65
C LYS A 191 -45.43 -24.69 -8.49
N SER A 192 -44.95 -25.45 -9.48
CA SER A 192 -43.74 -26.26 -9.36
C SER A 192 -42.46 -25.57 -9.88
N PHE A 193 -42.56 -24.36 -10.44
CA PHE A 193 -41.43 -23.67 -11.06
C PHE A 193 -41.32 -22.20 -10.61
N SER A 194 -40.15 -21.79 -10.12
CA SER A 194 -39.80 -20.37 -9.99
C SER A 194 -38.29 -20.18 -10.10
N LYS A 195 -37.84 -19.03 -10.62
CA LYS A 195 -36.41 -18.67 -10.66
C LYS A 195 -35.75 -18.78 -9.27
N LYS A 196 -36.51 -18.43 -8.22
CA LYS A 196 -36.15 -18.66 -6.81
C LYS A 196 -35.81 -20.12 -6.52
N MET A 197 -36.67 -21.07 -6.92
CA MET A 197 -36.44 -22.49 -6.68
C MET A 197 -35.19 -23.00 -7.39
N ILE A 198 -34.87 -22.49 -8.58
CA ILE A 198 -33.63 -22.84 -9.30
C ILE A 198 -32.41 -22.31 -8.53
N ILE A 199 -32.43 -21.05 -8.09
CA ILE A 199 -31.32 -20.49 -7.30
C ILE A 199 -31.13 -21.27 -6.00
N GLU A 200 -32.21 -21.56 -5.27
CA GLU A 200 -32.18 -22.41 -4.08
C GLU A 200 -31.67 -23.83 -4.38
N GLN A 201 -32.02 -24.38 -5.55
CA GLN A 201 -31.54 -25.68 -5.99
C GLN A 201 -30.05 -25.65 -6.35
N ILE A 202 -29.56 -24.62 -7.06
CA ILE A 202 -28.14 -24.44 -7.38
C ILE A 202 -27.32 -24.35 -6.08
N ILE A 203 -27.77 -23.56 -5.11
CA ILE A 203 -27.11 -23.42 -3.80
C ILE A 203 -27.08 -24.78 -3.06
N ARG A 204 -28.19 -25.54 -3.09
CA ARG A 204 -28.30 -26.83 -2.39
C ARG A 204 -27.54 -27.98 -3.07
N ASP A 205 -27.77 -28.19 -4.36
CA ASP A 205 -27.34 -29.37 -5.10
C ASP A 205 -25.87 -29.29 -5.51
N ALA A 206 -25.36 -28.09 -5.77
CA ALA A 206 -24.00 -27.87 -6.25
C ALA A 206 -23.04 -27.33 -5.17
N GLY A 207 -23.53 -27.06 -3.95
CA GLY A 207 -22.72 -26.69 -2.80
C GLY A 207 -22.05 -25.32 -2.88
N PHE A 208 -22.57 -24.43 -3.73
CA PHE A 208 -22.05 -23.07 -3.89
C PHE A 208 -22.63 -22.13 -2.84
N GLU A 209 -21.80 -21.21 -2.38
CA GLU A 209 -22.24 -20.09 -1.54
C GLU A 209 -22.71 -18.91 -2.39
N GLY A 210 -23.59 -18.06 -1.84
CA GLY A 210 -24.14 -16.89 -2.53
C GLY A 210 -23.12 -16.04 -3.28
N HIS A 211 -22.00 -15.76 -2.62
CA HIS A 211 -20.94 -14.91 -3.15
C HIS A 211 -20.20 -15.51 -4.37
N GLN A 212 -20.41 -16.79 -4.67
CA GLN A 212 -19.82 -17.49 -5.82
C GLN A 212 -20.74 -17.48 -7.05
N LEU A 213 -21.93 -16.92 -6.91
CA LEU A 213 -22.93 -16.85 -7.95
C LEU A 213 -22.88 -15.47 -8.63
N ILE A 214 -23.10 -15.44 -9.95
CA ILE A 214 -23.47 -14.24 -10.71
C ILE A 214 -24.86 -14.46 -11.33
N GLY A 215 -25.78 -13.52 -11.15
CA GLY A 215 -27.08 -13.51 -11.81
C GLY A 215 -27.13 -12.41 -12.85
N ILE A 216 -27.48 -12.77 -14.09
CA ILE A 216 -27.51 -11.85 -15.23
C ILE A 216 -28.92 -11.87 -15.82
N GLY A 217 -29.60 -10.72 -15.85
CA GLY A 217 -30.91 -10.65 -16.49
C GLY A 217 -31.55 -9.27 -16.61
N ASP A 218 -32.66 -9.19 -17.35
CA ASP A 218 -33.34 -7.95 -17.73
C ASP A 218 -34.60 -7.64 -16.89
N GLY A 219 -35.02 -8.57 -16.03
CA GLY A 219 -36.17 -8.52 -15.14
C GLY A 219 -35.80 -8.37 -13.65
N PHE A 220 -36.78 -8.03 -12.80
CA PHE A 220 -36.52 -7.80 -11.38
C PHE A 220 -36.35 -9.10 -10.57
N VAL A 221 -36.92 -10.22 -11.02
CA VAL A 221 -36.95 -11.47 -10.24
C VAL A 221 -35.54 -12.03 -10.06
N GLU A 222 -34.79 -12.15 -11.14
CA GLU A 222 -33.39 -12.57 -11.12
C GLU A 222 -32.52 -11.66 -10.26
N ILE A 223 -32.71 -10.33 -10.35
CA ILE A 223 -31.94 -9.35 -9.60
C ILE A 223 -32.22 -9.47 -8.09
N GLU A 224 -33.50 -9.52 -7.71
CA GLU A 224 -33.91 -9.62 -6.31
C GLU A 224 -33.51 -10.96 -5.69
N GLU A 225 -33.74 -12.07 -6.40
CA GLU A 225 -33.40 -13.41 -5.89
C GLU A 225 -31.89 -13.60 -5.80
N MET A 226 -31.13 -13.06 -6.76
CA MET A 226 -29.68 -13.11 -6.73
C MET A 226 -29.10 -12.35 -5.53
N ARG A 227 -29.64 -11.16 -5.28
CA ARG A 227 -29.27 -10.37 -4.12
C ARG A 227 -29.65 -11.04 -2.81
N ARG A 228 -30.82 -11.67 -2.73
CA ARG A 228 -31.24 -12.46 -1.56
C ARG A 228 -30.32 -13.65 -1.30
N ALA A 229 -29.82 -14.29 -2.36
CA ALA A 229 -28.85 -15.36 -2.26
C ALA A 229 -27.47 -14.87 -1.80
N GLY A 230 -27.18 -13.57 -1.86
CA GLY A 230 -25.90 -12.98 -1.46
C GLY A 230 -24.83 -13.01 -2.56
N GLY A 231 -25.23 -13.09 -3.84
CA GLY A 231 -24.31 -12.95 -4.97
C GLY A 231 -24.58 -11.71 -5.81
N VAL A 232 -23.89 -11.60 -6.95
CA VAL A 232 -23.84 -10.36 -7.75
C VAL A 232 -24.93 -10.33 -8.81
N ALA A 233 -25.71 -9.26 -8.82
CA ALA A 233 -26.78 -9.07 -9.79
C ALA A 233 -26.38 -8.07 -10.89
N ILE A 234 -26.27 -8.56 -12.13
CA ILE A 234 -25.98 -7.78 -13.33
C ILE A 234 -27.30 -7.56 -14.10
N GLY A 235 -27.76 -6.32 -14.13
CA GLY A 235 -28.95 -5.92 -14.87
C GLY A 235 -28.64 -5.63 -16.34
N VAL A 236 -29.35 -6.31 -17.25
CA VAL A 236 -29.21 -6.12 -18.70
C VAL A 236 -30.27 -5.13 -19.18
N ALA A 237 -29.87 -3.87 -19.34
CA ALA A 237 -30.73 -2.79 -19.83
C ALA A 237 -30.56 -2.63 -21.35
N SER A 238 -30.75 -3.73 -22.09
CA SER A 238 -30.55 -3.81 -23.53
C SER A 238 -31.54 -2.94 -24.31
N GLU A 239 -31.05 -2.23 -25.33
CA GLU A 239 -31.88 -1.60 -26.35
C GLU A 239 -32.12 -2.58 -27.51
N GLU A 240 -33.30 -3.22 -27.51
CA GLU A 240 -33.60 -4.37 -28.37
C GLU A 240 -33.86 -4.00 -29.84
N GLU A 241 -34.23 -2.75 -30.12
CA GLU A 241 -34.51 -2.29 -31.49
C GLU A 241 -33.23 -1.93 -32.23
N THR A 242 -32.42 -1.03 -31.66
CA THR A 242 -31.17 -0.55 -32.27
C THR A 242 -29.98 -1.47 -32.00
N ARG A 243 -30.07 -2.34 -30.98
CA ARG A 243 -28.97 -3.22 -30.51
C ARG A 243 -27.73 -2.43 -30.07
N THR A 244 -27.92 -1.16 -29.71
CA THR A 244 -26.85 -0.25 -29.28
C THR A 244 -27.35 0.68 -28.18
N GLY A 245 -26.53 0.84 -27.13
CA GLY A 245 -26.84 1.72 -26.01
C GLY A 245 -27.62 1.04 -24.89
N VAL A 246 -28.19 1.87 -24.02
CA VAL A 246 -28.88 1.45 -22.79
C VAL A 246 -30.32 1.93 -22.82
N ASN A 247 -31.27 1.01 -22.67
CA ASN A 247 -32.68 1.36 -22.52
C ASN A 247 -32.92 1.95 -21.13
N GLN A 248 -33.24 3.24 -21.06
CA GLN A 248 -33.31 3.99 -19.80
C GLN A 248 -34.43 3.48 -18.87
N TRP A 249 -35.55 3.05 -19.43
CA TRP A 249 -36.66 2.52 -18.64
C TRP A 249 -36.28 1.19 -17.97
N LYS A 250 -35.65 0.26 -18.72
CA LYS A 250 -35.11 -0.99 -18.15
C LYS A 250 -34.07 -0.70 -17.07
N ARG A 251 -33.15 0.22 -17.34
CA ARG A 251 -32.09 0.64 -16.40
C ARG A 251 -32.67 1.10 -15.07
N GLU A 252 -33.59 2.07 -15.06
CA GLU A 252 -34.19 2.58 -13.82
C GLU A 252 -34.92 1.50 -13.02
N ARG A 253 -35.59 0.58 -13.71
CA ARG A 253 -36.29 -0.55 -13.10
C ARG A 253 -35.32 -1.52 -12.43
N LEU A 254 -34.24 -1.89 -13.13
CA LEU A 254 -33.22 -2.81 -12.62
C LEU A 254 -32.44 -2.23 -11.44
N ILE A 255 -32.14 -0.92 -11.47
CA ILE A 255 -31.59 -0.20 -10.32
C ILE A 255 -32.51 -0.33 -9.10
N ARG A 256 -33.83 -0.12 -9.27
CA ARG A 256 -34.81 -0.25 -8.19
C ARG A 256 -34.93 -1.68 -7.66
N ALA A 257 -34.85 -2.69 -8.52
CA ALA A 257 -34.79 -4.10 -8.13
C ALA A 257 -33.51 -4.43 -7.34
N GLY A 258 -32.49 -3.59 -7.50
CA GLY A 258 -31.26 -3.64 -6.72
C GLY A 258 -30.09 -4.25 -7.44
N ALA A 259 -30.01 -4.08 -8.76
CA ALA A 259 -28.83 -4.46 -9.56
C ALA A 259 -27.56 -3.80 -9.01
N ASP A 260 -26.45 -4.53 -9.06
CA ASP A 260 -25.13 -4.07 -8.63
C ASP A 260 -24.36 -3.47 -9.82
N ILE A 261 -24.59 -4.02 -11.03
CA ILE A 261 -24.01 -3.57 -12.29
C ILE A 261 -25.13 -3.44 -13.33
N ILE A 262 -25.06 -2.44 -14.22
CA ILE A 262 -25.92 -2.33 -15.41
C ILE A 262 -25.05 -2.43 -16.66
N VAL A 263 -25.52 -3.21 -17.63
CA VAL A 263 -24.92 -3.34 -18.97
C VAL A 263 -25.97 -3.10 -20.04
N GLY A 264 -25.58 -2.46 -21.15
CA GLY A 264 -26.43 -2.39 -22.36
C GLY A 264 -26.30 -3.63 -23.25
N ASP A 265 -25.09 -4.18 -23.36
CA ASP A 265 -24.75 -5.40 -24.09
C ASP A 265 -23.38 -5.93 -23.62
N TYR A 266 -22.86 -6.98 -24.26
CA TYR A 266 -21.66 -7.70 -23.83
C TYR A 266 -20.41 -7.42 -24.68
N ARG A 267 -20.41 -6.42 -25.57
CA ARG A 267 -19.23 -6.08 -26.40
C ARG A 267 -18.04 -5.59 -25.57
N HIS A 268 -18.30 -5.05 -24.38
CA HIS A 268 -17.29 -4.55 -23.44
C HIS A 268 -17.01 -5.53 -22.27
N ARG A 269 -17.15 -6.83 -22.51
CA ARG A 269 -17.01 -7.88 -21.49
C ARG A 269 -15.68 -7.87 -20.72
N ASP A 270 -14.56 -7.42 -21.31
CA ASP A 270 -13.27 -7.33 -20.61
C ASP A 270 -13.35 -6.44 -19.36
N ARG A 271 -14.02 -5.28 -19.49
CA ARG A 271 -14.28 -4.40 -18.35
C ARG A 271 -15.25 -5.03 -17.34
N LEU A 272 -16.24 -5.79 -17.82
CA LEU A 272 -17.12 -6.54 -16.92
C LEU A 272 -16.29 -7.52 -16.06
N TYR A 273 -15.33 -8.23 -16.67
CA TYR A 273 -14.43 -9.14 -15.97
C TYR A 273 -13.54 -8.44 -14.95
N GLU A 274 -12.95 -7.29 -15.29
CA GLU A 274 -12.13 -6.50 -14.37
C GLU A 274 -12.93 -6.11 -13.13
N VAL A 275 -14.15 -5.61 -13.32
CA VAL A 275 -15.06 -5.23 -12.23
C VAL A 275 -15.37 -6.44 -11.34
N VAL A 276 -15.57 -7.63 -11.89
CA VAL A 276 -15.94 -8.78 -11.06
C VAL A 276 -14.75 -9.51 -10.43
N ARG A 277 -13.51 -9.36 -10.91
CA ARG A 277 -12.40 -10.28 -10.52
C ARG A 277 -11.52 -9.82 -9.35
N SER A 278 -11.19 -8.53 -9.22
CA SER A 278 -10.26 -8.06 -8.19
C SER A 278 -10.97 -7.21 -7.13
N MET A 279 -10.71 -7.49 -5.85
CA MET A 279 -11.14 -6.61 -4.74
C MET A 279 -10.38 -5.29 -4.71
N TYR A 280 -9.23 -5.22 -5.40
CA TYR A 280 -8.42 -4.02 -5.48
C TYR A 280 -8.68 -3.31 -6.81
N PRO A 281 -9.08 -2.03 -6.79
CA PRO A 281 -9.23 -1.26 -8.01
C PRO A 281 -7.89 -1.21 -8.75
N GLN A 282 -7.91 -1.46 -10.07
CA GLN A 282 -6.72 -1.35 -10.91
C GLN A 282 -6.73 -0.02 -11.68
N PHE A 283 -5.53 0.47 -11.99
CA PHE A 283 -5.38 1.67 -12.80
C PHE A 283 -5.68 1.36 -14.27
N ASP A 284 -6.69 2.03 -14.83
CA ASP A 284 -7.02 1.93 -16.26
C ASP A 284 -6.02 2.74 -17.11
N ARG A 285 -5.08 2.01 -17.73
CA ARG A 285 -4.01 2.58 -18.57
C ARG A 285 -4.53 3.25 -19.83
N SER A 286 -5.74 2.95 -20.29
CA SER A 286 -6.31 3.60 -21.49
C SER A 286 -6.55 5.10 -21.29
N ARG A 287 -6.56 5.56 -20.03
CA ARG A 287 -6.69 6.97 -19.64
C ARG A 287 -5.39 7.77 -19.77
N LEU A 288 -4.25 7.11 -20.00
CA LEU A 288 -2.95 7.78 -20.10
C LEU A 288 -2.83 8.57 -21.40
N LEU A 289 -2.27 9.77 -21.30
CA LEU A 289 -1.98 10.62 -22.45
C LEU A 289 -0.55 10.35 -22.93
N ILE A 290 -0.41 9.59 -24.01
CA ILE A 290 0.89 9.23 -24.60
C ILE A 290 1.33 10.29 -25.62
N LYS A 291 2.50 10.91 -25.38
CA LYS A 291 3.03 12.01 -26.20
C LYS A 291 4.09 11.56 -27.22
N PRO A 292 4.27 12.29 -28.34
CA PRO A 292 5.40 12.06 -29.24
C PRO A 292 6.74 12.23 -28.52
N LEU A 293 7.68 11.31 -28.75
CA LEU A 293 9.01 11.30 -28.12
C LEU A 293 9.85 12.55 -28.47
N ASN A 294 9.58 13.18 -29.63
CA ASN A 294 10.25 14.41 -30.04
C ASN A 294 9.83 15.66 -29.22
N GLU A 295 8.74 15.58 -28.45
CA GLU A 295 8.33 16.64 -27.51
C GLU A 295 9.09 16.54 -26.18
N ARG A 296 9.76 15.42 -25.90
CA ARG A 296 10.56 15.21 -24.70
C ARG A 296 11.87 16.01 -24.75
N ILE A 297 12.27 16.56 -23.61
CA ILE A 297 13.61 17.12 -23.41
C ILE A 297 14.53 15.96 -23.04
N HIS A 298 15.56 15.75 -23.86
CA HIS A 298 16.51 14.64 -23.73
C HIS A 298 17.82 15.12 -23.12
N ASP A 299 18.25 14.48 -22.04
CA ASP A 299 19.47 14.84 -21.32
C ASP A 299 20.75 14.26 -21.97
N ILE A 300 20.60 13.25 -22.83
CA ILE A 300 21.71 12.59 -23.54
C ILE A 300 21.45 12.64 -25.04
N GLN A 301 22.47 13.03 -25.79
CA GLN A 301 22.45 13.14 -27.24
C GLN A 301 23.47 12.15 -27.85
N HIS A 302 23.30 11.79 -29.11
CA HIS A 302 24.13 10.81 -29.80
C HIS A 302 25.61 11.25 -29.92
N ASP A 303 25.88 12.55 -29.91
CA ASP A 303 27.24 13.12 -29.88
C ASP A 303 27.95 12.90 -28.53
N SER A 304 27.23 12.50 -27.48
CA SER A 304 27.77 12.11 -26.18
C SER A 304 28.39 10.70 -26.19
N LEU A 305 28.22 9.94 -27.29
CA LEU A 305 28.85 8.64 -27.46
C LEU A 305 30.36 8.81 -27.71
N LEU A 306 31.17 8.13 -26.90
CA LEU A 306 32.63 8.22 -26.97
C LEU A 306 33.15 7.52 -28.22
N PRO A 307 34.06 8.13 -29.00
CA PRO A 307 34.72 7.45 -30.09
C PRO A 307 35.70 6.38 -29.56
N LEU A 308 36.06 5.40 -30.41
CA LEU A 308 36.92 4.28 -30.00
C LEU A 308 38.34 4.70 -29.61
N ASP A 309 38.81 5.84 -30.11
CA ASP A 309 40.11 6.44 -29.84
C ASP A 309 40.06 7.46 -28.67
N HIS A 310 38.95 7.54 -27.94
CA HIS A 310 38.86 8.38 -26.75
C HIS A 310 39.84 7.91 -25.66
N ASP A 311 40.61 8.83 -25.11
CA ASP A 311 41.56 8.52 -24.04
C ASP A 311 40.82 8.00 -22.79
N PRO A 312 41.31 6.93 -22.13
CA PRO A 312 40.72 6.49 -20.88
C PRO A 312 40.92 7.56 -19.79
N PRO A 313 40.02 7.66 -18.81
CA PRO A 313 40.22 8.55 -17.66
C PRO A 313 41.50 8.19 -16.90
N ALA A 314 42.10 9.18 -16.23
CA ALA A 314 43.27 8.95 -15.38
C ALA A 314 42.88 8.06 -14.19
N LEU A 315 43.47 6.86 -14.12
CA LEU A 315 43.27 5.90 -13.03
C LEU A 315 44.51 5.81 -12.15
N GLU A 316 44.34 5.38 -10.90
CA GLU A 316 45.48 5.14 -10.03
C GLU A 316 46.31 3.94 -10.50
N SER A 317 47.61 3.92 -10.16
CA SER A 317 48.53 2.87 -10.61
C SER A 317 48.09 1.44 -10.22
N ALA A 318 47.39 1.30 -9.09
CA ALA A 318 46.87 0.02 -8.61
C ALA A 318 45.68 -0.45 -9.46
N GLU A 319 44.70 0.41 -9.72
CA GLU A 319 43.53 0.12 -10.55
C GLU A 319 43.95 -0.25 -11.98
N MET A 320 44.94 0.46 -12.53
CA MET A 320 45.47 0.18 -13.86
C MET A 320 46.06 -1.24 -13.94
N LYS A 321 46.70 -1.72 -12.87
CA LYS A 321 47.26 -3.07 -12.80
C LYS A 321 46.16 -4.14 -12.74
N ASP A 322 45.10 -3.89 -11.99
CA ASP A 322 43.96 -4.81 -11.88
C ASP A 322 43.20 -4.89 -13.21
N LEU A 323 42.98 -3.76 -13.88
CA LEU A 323 42.39 -3.71 -15.22
C LEU A 323 43.28 -4.42 -16.27
N ALA A 324 44.60 -4.23 -16.24
CA ALA A 324 45.51 -4.97 -17.12
C ALA A 324 45.43 -6.49 -16.87
N THR A 325 45.29 -6.89 -15.61
CA THR A 325 45.08 -8.29 -15.22
C THR A 325 43.77 -8.82 -15.78
N LEU A 326 42.67 -8.07 -15.61
CA LEU A 326 41.35 -8.42 -16.15
C LEU A 326 41.38 -8.55 -17.67
N GLY A 327 42.03 -7.61 -18.38
CA GLY A 327 42.23 -7.68 -19.82
C GLY A 327 42.95 -8.95 -20.25
N GLY A 328 44.03 -9.33 -19.55
CA GLY A 328 44.72 -10.60 -19.76
C GLY A 328 43.82 -11.83 -19.53
N ARG A 329 42.94 -11.79 -18.51
CA ARG A 329 41.97 -12.86 -18.24
C ARG A 329 40.90 -12.99 -19.33
N LEU A 330 40.42 -11.88 -19.89
CA LEU A 330 39.49 -11.88 -21.01
C LEU A 330 40.11 -12.51 -22.26
N VAL A 331 41.36 -12.16 -22.58
CA VAL A 331 42.10 -12.77 -23.70
C VAL A 331 42.29 -14.27 -23.47
N ALA A 332 42.73 -14.68 -22.28
CA ALA A 332 42.93 -16.10 -21.96
C ALA A 332 41.61 -16.90 -22.01
N ALA A 333 40.49 -16.33 -21.56
CA ALA A 333 39.17 -16.95 -21.66
C ALA A 333 38.75 -17.12 -23.13
N ARG A 334 39.05 -16.13 -23.98
CA ARG A 334 38.80 -16.19 -25.43
C ARG A 334 39.58 -17.32 -26.10
N GLU A 335 40.87 -17.45 -25.82
CA GLU A 335 41.72 -18.52 -26.35
C GLU A 335 41.21 -19.93 -25.99
N LYS A 336 40.54 -20.06 -24.83
CA LYS A 336 39.94 -21.32 -24.37
C LYS A 336 38.51 -21.55 -24.85
N GLY A 337 37.88 -20.57 -25.50
CA GLY A 337 36.47 -20.63 -25.86
C GLY A 337 35.50 -20.61 -24.66
N ALA A 338 35.96 -20.19 -23.47
CA ALA A 338 35.12 -20.09 -22.27
C ALA A 338 34.14 -18.90 -22.37
N ALA A 339 33.17 -18.79 -21.47
CA ALA A 339 32.25 -17.65 -21.47
C ALA A 339 32.93 -16.36 -20.98
N ARG A 340 32.53 -15.22 -21.56
CA ARG A 340 32.87 -13.86 -21.13
C ARG A 340 31.56 -13.08 -21.03
N LEU A 341 30.89 -13.27 -19.89
CA LEU A 341 29.54 -12.77 -19.60
C LEU A 341 29.62 -11.41 -18.91
N MET A 342 28.88 -10.43 -19.43
CA MET A 342 28.72 -9.13 -18.82
C MET A 342 27.26 -8.89 -18.45
N LEU A 343 26.97 -8.63 -17.18
CA LEU A 343 25.66 -8.13 -16.74
C LEU A 343 25.78 -6.65 -16.39
N MET A 344 24.87 -5.83 -16.91
CA MET A 344 24.95 -4.38 -16.78
C MET A 344 23.61 -3.69 -16.55
N GLY A 345 23.62 -2.49 -15.99
CA GLY A 345 22.47 -1.59 -16.00
C GLY A 345 22.55 -0.56 -17.13
N ALA A 346 21.42 0.14 -17.34
CA ALA A 346 21.28 1.26 -18.27
C ALA A 346 22.39 2.33 -18.20
N HIS A 347 22.97 2.55 -17.02
CA HIS A 347 24.03 3.54 -16.81
C HIS A 347 25.22 3.35 -17.74
N VAL A 348 25.54 2.11 -18.14
CA VAL A 348 26.64 1.82 -19.07
C VAL A 348 26.35 2.40 -20.46
N ILE A 349 25.12 2.24 -20.96
CA ILE A 349 24.71 2.85 -22.24
C ILE A 349 24.74 4.38 -22.12
N ARG A 350 24.23 4.93 -21.02
CA ARG A 350 24.22 6.38 -20.76
C ARG A 350 25.61 7.00 -20.60
N ALA A 351 26.61 6.22 -20.18
CA ALA A 351 28.00 6.67 -20.10
C ALA A 351 28.66 6.83 -21.48
N GLY A 352 27.94 6.52 -22.57
CA GLY A 352 28.40 6.76 -23.93
C GLY A 352 29.35 5.70 -24.47
N VAL A 353 29.48 4.53 -23.81
CA VAL A 353 30.45 3.49 -24.16
C VAL A 353 29.92 2.41 -25.12
N GLY A 354 28.80 2.67 -25.80
CA GLY A 354 28.16 1.69 -26.71
C GLY A 354 29.09 1.18 -27.81
N ARG A 355 29.89 2.07 -28.42
CA ARG A 355 30.86 1.69 -29.47
C ARG A 355 31.94 0.76 -28.96
N GLN A 356 32.41 0.99 -27.73
CA GLN A 356 33.41 0.18 -27.06
C GLN A 356 32.87 -1.21 -26.75
N LEU A 357 31.60 -1.32 -26.30
CA LEU A 357 30.95 -2.61 -26.11
C LEU A 357 30.84 -3.38 -27.43
N ILE A 358 30.46 -2.70 -28.52
CA ILE A 358 30.40 -3.30 -29.86
C ILE A 358 31.78 -3.80 -30.29
N ASP A 359 32.83 -2.98 -30.16
CA ASP A 359 34.21 -3.38 -30.49
C ASP A 359 34.68 -4.57 -29.63
N MET A 360 34.32 -4.61 -28.35
CA MET A 360 34.61 -5.77 -27.49
C MET A 360 33.87 -7.04 -27.93
N MET A 361 32.64 -6.95 -28.43
CA MET A 361 31.92 -8.08 -29.02
C MET A 361 32.56 -8.52 -30.34
N GLU A 362 32.92 -7.59 -31.22
CA GLU A 362 33.57 -7.88 -32.51
C GLU A 362 34.94 -8.55 -32.33
N ARG A 363 35.69 -8.14 -31.31
CA ARG A 363 36.96 -8.79 -30.92
C ARG A 363 36.74 -10.12 -30.19
N GLY A 364 35.50 -10.48 -29.88
CA GLY A 364 35.13 -11.67 -29.13
C GLY A 364 35.57 -11.64 -27.67
N LEU A 365 35.80 -10.46 -27.10
CA LEU A 365 36.12 -10.25 -25.69
C LEU A 365 34.88 -10.29 -24.80
N ILE A 366 33.70 -10.08 -25.38
CA ILE A 366 32.39 -10.31 -24.74
C ILE A 366 31.64 -11.34 -25.58
N THR A 367 31.03 -12.34 -24.94
CA THR A 367 30.22 -13.37 -25.61
C THR A 367 28.74 -13.32 -25.24
N HIS A 368 28.38 -12.51 -24.26
CA HIS A 368 27.01 -12.37 -23.80
C HIS A 368 26.90 -11.08 -23.00
N ILE A 369 25.85 -10.28 -23.26
CA ILE A 369 25.50 -9.13 -22.43
C ILE A 369 24.09 -9.35 -21.89
N GLY A 370 23.91 -9.27 -20.57
CA GLY A 370 22.58 -9.16 -19.95
C GLY A 370 22.36 -7.77 -19.39
N MET A 371 21.16 -7.22 -19.54
CA MET A 371 20.82 -5.89 -19.07
C MET A 371 19.45 -5.83 -18.38
N ASN A 372 19.21 -4.77 -17.60
CA ASN A 372 17.89 -4.48 -17.04
C ASN A 372 16.97 -3.88 -18.10
N GLY A 373 15.66 -3.80 -17.85
CA GLY A 373 14.67 -3.28 -18.79
C GLY A 373 14.88 -1.82 -19.21
N ALA A 374 15.61 -1.01 -18.43
CA ALA A 374 16.01 0.34 -18.80
C ALA A 374 17.11 0.39 -19.89
N GLY A 375 18.02 -0.59 -19.93
CA GLY A 375 19.08 -0.68 -20.92
C GLY A 375 18.59 -0.61 -22.38
N PRO A 376 17.66 -1.48 -22.80
CA PRO A 376 17.18 -1.49 -24.18
C PRO A 376 16.40 -0.24 -24.55
N ILE A 377 15.77 0.43 -23.60
CA ILE A 377 15.06 1.70 -23.85
C ILE A 377 16.05 2.76 -24.33
N HIS A 378 17.15 2.94 -23.60
CA HIS A 378 18.18 3.91 -23.99
C HIS A 378 18.83 3.56 -25.32
N ASP A 379 19.15 2.29 -25.54
CA ASP A 379 19.76 1.82 -26.79
C ASP A 379 18.81 2.01 -27.99
N TYR A 380 17.52 1.72 -27.82
CA TYR A 380 16.48 1.89 -28.83
C TYR A 380 16.23 3.36 -29.18
N GLU A 381 16.08 4.24 -28.18
CA GLU A 381 15.86 5.67 -28.40
C GLU A 381 17.07 6.33 -29.08
N LEU A 382 18.30 5.98 -28.66
CA LEU A 382 19.53 6.45 -29.32
C LEU A 382 19.59 6.00 -30.78
N ALA A 383 19.27 4.73 -31.06
CA ALA A 383 19.23 4.22 -32.42
C ALA A 383 18.17 4.95 -33.29
N ARG A 384 17.02 5.27 -32.69
CA ARG A 384 15.85 5.81 -33.40
C ARG A 384 15.95 7.31 -33.66
N ILE A 385 16.27 8.09 -32.65
CA ILE A 385 16.25 9.56 -32.73
C ILE A 385 17.58 10.21 -32.39
N GLY A 386 18.57 9.44 -31.96
CA GLY A 386 19.88 9.98 -31.57
C GLY A 386 19.85 10.74 -30.24
N ALA A 387 18.84 10.51 -29.39
CA ALA A 387 18.71 11.15 -28.09
C ALA A 387 17.97 10.23 -27.13
N THR A 388 18.28 10.33 -25.83
CA THR A 388 17.64 9.54 -24.77
C THR A 388 17.77 10.24 -23.42
N CYS A 389 17.24 9.60 -22.37
CA CYS A 389 17.26 10.03 -20.98
C CYS A 389 16.37 11.24 -20.73
N GLU A 390 15.53 11.11 -19.72
CA GLU A 390 14.58 12.13 -19.31
C GLU A 390 14.76 12.43 -17.82
N SER A 391 14.41 13.66 -17.43
CA SER A 391 14.45 14.06 -16.03
C SER A 391 13.30 13.41 -15.26
N VAL A 392 13.64 12.45 -14.38
CA VAL A 392 12.70 11.77 -13.48
C VAL A 392 11.87 12.78 -12.69
N ALA A 393 12.52 13.71 -12.00
CA ALA A 393 11.82 14.69 -11.17
C ALA A 393 10.85 15.57 -11.98
N ARG A 394 11.28 16.03 -13.17
CA ARG A 394 10.44 16.87 -14.04
C ARG A 394 9.19 16.11 -14.48
N TYR A 395 9.38 14.95 -15.09
CA TYR A 395 8.27 14.27 -15.75
C TYR A 395 7.38 13.47 -14.79
N ILE A 396 7.86 13.11 -13.58
CA ILE A 396 6.98 12.65 -12.51
C ILE A 396 6.04 13.78 -12.08
N SER A 397 6.54 15.01 -11.93
CA SER A 397 5.70 16.15 -11.52
C SER A 397 4.62 16.53 -12.54
N SER A 398 4.84 16.28 -13.84
CA SER A 398 3.86 16.50 -14.89
C SER A 398 3.01 15.26 -15.22
N GLY A 399 3.37 14.09 -14.69
CA GLY A 399 2.71 12.81 -14.98
C GLY A 399 3.00 12.26 -16.37
N GLU A 400 4.14 12.62 -16.97
CA GLU A 400 4.55 12.25 -18.34
C GLU A 400 5.72 11.26 -18.37
N PHE A 401 6.32 10.96 -17.21
CA PHE A 401 7.54 10.15 -17.13
C PHE A 401 7.34 8.80 -17.81
N GLY A 402 8.12 8.51 -18.85
CA GLY A 402 8.03 7.26 -19.59
C GLY A 402 6.88 7.14 -20.60
N LEU A 403 5.97 8.12 -20.70
CA LEU A 403 4.76 8.06 -21.54
C LEU A 403 4.99 8.60 -22.97
N TRP A 404 5.98 8.01 -23.65
CA TRP A 404 6.43 8.44 -24.98
C TRP A 404 6.11 7.39 -26.06
N ARG A 405 5.43 7.82 -27.13
CA ARG A 405 4.82 6.93 -28.14
C ARG A 405 5.84 6.01 -28.80
N GLU A 406 6.91 6.57 -29.35
CA GLU A 406 7.92 5.82 -30.09
C GLU A 406 8.68 4.84 -29.20
N THR A 407 8.86 5.17 -27.92
CA THR A 407 9.42 4.24 -26.91
C THR A 407 8.46 3.08 -26.65
N GLY A 408 7.15 3.35 -26.55
CA GLY A 408 6.11 2.34 -26.37
C GLY A 408 5.95 1.34 -27.54
N GLU A 409 6.40 1.69 -28.75
CA GLU A 409 6.42 0.77 -29.91
C GLU A 409 7.30 -0.48 -29.68
N MET A 410 8.26 -0.40 -28.75
CA MET A 410 9.06 -1.56 -28.33
C MET A 410 8.17 -2.70 -27.82
N ASN A 411 7.02 -2.41 -27.19
CA ASN A 411 6.11 -3.43 -26.70
C ASN A 411 5.59 -4.32 -27.83
N ASP A 412 5.32 -3.73 -29.00
CA ASP A 412 4.81 -4.47 -30.15
C ASP A 412 5.90 -5.38 -30.75
N ALA A 413 7.15 -4.91 -30.77
CA ALA A 413 8.30 -5.71 -31.20
C ALA A 413 8.52 -6.91 -30.27
N VAL A 414 8.40 -6.71 -28.95
CA VAL A 414 8.51 -7.78 -27.95
C VAL A 414 7.35 -8.76 -28.07
N ALA A 415 6.11 -8.30 -28.27
CA ALA A 415 4.95 -9.17 -28.48
C ALA A 415 5.11 -10.08 -29.70
N ARG A 416 5.54 -9.52 -30.85
CA ARG A 416 5.85 -10.30 -32.06
C ARG A 416 6.98 -11.30 -31.82
N GLY A 417 8.09 -10.84 -31.23
CA GLY A 417 9.24 -11.70 -30.94
C GLY A 417 8.90 -12.85 -29.99
N ALA A 418 8.09 -12.59 -28.96
CA ALA A 418 7.64 -13.61 -28.02
C ALA A 418 6.81 -14.70 -28.72
N ALA A 419 5.91 -14.33 -29.63
CA ALA A 419 5.11 -15.26 -30.43
C ALA A 419 5.98 -16.12 -31.38
N GLU A 420 7.09 -15.57 -31.86
CA GLU A 420 8.04 -16.25 -32.75
C GLU A 420 9.11 -17.09 -32.02
N GLY A 421 9.12 -17.09 -30.69
CA GLY A 421 10.07 -17.88 -29.92
C GLY A 421 11.34 -17.13 -29.47
N LEU A 422 11.43 -15.82 -29.72
CA LEU A 422 12.61 -15.02 -29.42
C LEU A 422 12.67 -14.57 -27.96
N GLY A 423 13.89 -14.26 -27.52
CA GLY A 423 14.17 -13.50 -26.31
C GLY A 423 13.87 -12.01 -26.46
N LEU A 424 13.84 -11.26 -25.35
CA LEU A 424 13.45 -9.84 -25.37
C LEU A 424 14.53 -8.99 -26.02
N GLY A 425 15.79 -9.18 -25.66
CA GLY A 425 16.90 -8.46 -26.28
C GLY A 425 17.11 -8.82 -27.75
N GLU A 426 16.86 -10.09 -28.12
CA GLU A 426 16.89 -10.54 -29.53
C GLU A 426 15.79 -9.89 -30.36
N ALA A 427 14.55 -9.86 -29.84
CA ALA A 427 13.41 -9.24 -30.53
C ALA A 427 13.65 -7.75 -30.82
N ILE A 428 14.16 -7.00 -29.84
CA ILE A 428 14.44 -5.56 -29.99
C ILE A 428 15.65 -5.34 -30.90
N GLY A 429 16.72 -6.12 -30.74
CA GLY A 429 17.91 -6.02 -31.59
C GLY A 429 17.60 -6.27 -33.07
N ARG A 430 16.72 -7.24 -33.36
CA ARG A 430 16.21 -7.50 -34.70
C ARG A 430 15.40 -6.32 -35.24
N GLU A 431 14.48 -5.78 -34.44
CA GLU A 431 13.66 -4.62 -34.82
C GLU A 431 14.54 -3.40 -35.20
N ILE A 432 15.58 -3.11 -34.40
CA ILE A 432 16.50 -2.00 -34.68
C ILE A 432 17.31 -2.27 -35.96
N LEU A 433 17.83 -3.48 -36.15
CA LEU A 433 18.70 -3.81 -37.27
C LEU A 433 17.94 -3.81 -38.61
N GLU A 434 16.78 -4.46 -38.65
CA GLU A 434 15.95 -4.64 -39.84
C GLU A 434 15.06 -3.41 -40.14
N GLY A 435 14.76 -2.60 -39.13
CA GLY A 435 13.97 -1.38 -39.24
C GLY A 435 14.74 -0.16 -39.78
N ASP A 436 14.00 0.93 -39.90
CA ASP A 436 14.50 2.24 -40.34
C ASP A 436 14.96 3.09 -39.15
N PHE A 437 16.12 2.73 -38.59
CA PHE A 437 16.75 3.42 -37.46
C PHE A 437 18.01 4.15 -37.96
N PRO A 438 18.06 5.50 -37.92
CA PRO A 438 19.14 6.28 -38.52
C PRO A 438 20.49 6.08 -37.83
N ASN A 439 20.51 5.70 -36.54
CA ASN A 439 21.72 5.51 -35.76
C ASN A 439 21.92 4.04 -35.32
N LYS A 440 21.36 3.06 -36.04
CA LYS A 440 21.44 1.64 -35.64
C LYS A 440 22.86 1.07 -35.51
N ASP A 441 23.84 1.68 -36.15
CA ASP A 441 25.25 1.27 -36.06
C ASP A 441 25.85 1.47 -34.66
N THR A 442 25.21 2.28 -33.80
CA THR A 442 25.64 2.49 -32.41
C THR A 442 24.84 1.68 -31.38
N SER A 443 23.83 0.92 -31.83
CA SER A 443 23.01 0.07 -30.96
C SER A 443 23.74 -1.20 -30.57
N VAL A 444 23.84 -1.44 -29.26
CA VAL A 444 24.40 -2.67 -28.69
C VAL A 444 23.50 -3.88 -28.99
N LEU A 445 22.19 -3.70 -28.95
CA LEU A 445 21.21 -4.76 -29.27
C LEU A 445 21.29 -5.19 -30.74
N ALA A 446 21.31 -4.21 -31.66
CA ALA A 446 21.43 -4.49 -33.10
C ALA A 446 22.76 -5.15 -33.43
N ALA A 447 23.85 -4.71 -32.80
CA ALA A 447 25.17 -5.33 -32.96
C ALA A 447 25.19 -6.76 -32.43
N GLY A 448 24.57 -7.02 -31.28
CA GLY A 448 24.46 -8.37 -30.73
C GLY A 448 23.74 -9.34 -31.66
N TYR A 449 22.57 -8.94 -32.18
CA TYR A 449 21.83 -9.73 -33.17
C TYR A 449 22.64 -9.95 -34.45
N ARG A 450 23.28 -8.90 -34.99
CA ARG A 450 24.16 -8.98 -36.17
C ARG A 450 25.34 -9.94 -35.99
N LEU A 451 25.95 -9.97 -34.80
CA LEU A 451 27.14 -10.76 -34.50
C LEU A 451 26.81 -12.17 -33.98
N GLY A 452 25.54 -12.47 -33.70
CA GLY A 452 25.15 -13.70 -33.01
C GLY A 452 25.64 -13.77 -31.55
N VAL A 453 25.87 -12.60 -30.93
CA VAL A 453 26.21 -12.48 -29.51
C VAL A 453 24.92 -12.21 -28.74
N PRO A 454 24.48 -13.12 -27.85
CA PRO A 454 23.23 -12.93 -27.13
C PRO A 454 23.25 -11.66 -26.29
N ILE A 455 22.22 -10.84 -26.49
CA ILE A 455 21.88 -9.71 -25.63
C ILE A 455 20.57 -10.04 -24.95
N THR A 456 20.58 -10.15 -23.64
CA THR A 456 19.44 -10.60 -22.83
C THR A 456 18.93 -9.47 -21.96
N VAL A 457 17.60 -9.42 -21.74
CA VAL A 457 16.97 -8.40 -20.92
C VAL A 457 16.16 -9.05 -19.81
N HIS A 458 16.46 -8.65 -18.58
CA HIS A 458 15.81 -9.13 -17.36
C HIS A 458 14.95 -8.02 -16.77
N ILE A 459 13.64 -8.13 -16.99
CA ILE A 459 12.65 -7.16 -16.54
C ILE A 459 12.19 -7.47 -15.12
N GLY A 460 11.68 -6.46 -14.43
CA GLY A 460 10.84 -6.69 -13.25
C GLY A 460 9.61 -5.81 -13.28
N MET A 461 8.50 -6.41 -12.93
CA MET A 461 7.18 -5.81 -13.13
C MET A 461 7.02 -4.55 -12.30
N GLY A 462 6.62 -3.45 -12.95
CA GLY A 462 6.28 -2.18 -12.32
C GLY A 462 7.42 -1.17 -12.14
N TYR A 463 8.67 -1.45 -12.53
CA TYR A 463 9.75 -0.45 -12.48
C TYR A 463 10.29 0.02 -13.84
N ASP A 464 10.06 -0.70 -14.94
CA ASP A 464 10.40 -0.24 -16.29
C ASP A 464 9.23 0.55 -16.91
N ILE A 465 9.54 1.68 -17.56
CA ILE A 465 8.54 2.62 -18.09
C ILE A 465 7.66 2.03 -19.21
N LEU A 466 8.09 0.94 -19.86
CA LEU A 466 7.30 0.26 -20.88
C LEU A 466 6.02 -0.37 -20.32
N HIS A 467 5.99 -0.70 -19.02
CA HIS A 467 4.86 -1.36 -18.36
C HIS A 467 3.61 -0.47 -18.27
N GLU A 468 3.83 0.85 -18.29
CA GLU A 468 2.81 1.87 -18.16
C GLU A 468 1.93 1.97 -19.42
N HIS A 469 2.47 1.61 -20.59
CA HIS A 469 1.81 1.82 -21.87
C HIS A 469 0.57 0.93 -22.06
N PRO A 470 -0.49 1.44 -22.73
CA PRO A 470 -1.71 0.67 -22.99
C PRO A 470 -1.48 -0.62 -23.81
N ASN A 471 -0.46 -0.64 -24.68
CA ASN A 471 -0.11 -1.80 -25.51
C ASN A 471 0.81 -2.82 -24.81
N PHE A 472 1.15 -2.64 -23.53
CA PHE A 472 2.02 -3.58 -22.83
C PHE A 472 1.29 -4.89 -22.50
N ASP A 473 1.85 -5.99 -23.02
CA ASP A 473 1.44 -7.38 -22.77
C ASP A 473 2.40 -8.06 -21.75
N PRO A 474 1.95 -8.25 -20.49
CA PRO A 474 2.78 -8.87 -19.46
C PRO A 474 3.13 -10.34 -19.76
N ALA A 475 2.28 -11.07 -20.49
CA ALA A 475 2.53 -12.48 -20.81
C ALA A 475 3.64 -12.62 -21.87
N ALA A 476 3.62 -11.76 -22.89
CA ALA A 476 4.68 -11.70 -23.89
C ALA A 476 6.03 -11.33 -23.26
N PHE A 477 6.06 -10.27 -22.44
CA PHE A 477 7.26 -9.82 -21.75
C PHE A 477 7.83 -10.86 -20.78
N GLY A 478 6.97 -11.49 -19.97
CA GLY A 478 7.38 -12.57 -19.09
C GLY A 478 7.96 -13.76 -19.85
N THR A 479 7.34 -14.13 -20.97
CA THR A 479 7.82 -15.23 -21.83
C THR A 479 9.18 -14.91 -22.45
N ALA A 480 9.33 -13.73 -23.05
CA ALA A 480 10.56 -13.30 -23.71
C ALA A 480 11.72 -13.13 -22.72
N SER A 481 11.48 -12.50 -21.56
CA SER A 481 12.50 -12.31 -20.52
C SER A 481 12.91 -13.64 -19.86
N TYR A 482 11.99 -14.60 -19.73
CA TYR A 482 12.34 -15.95 -19.26
C TYR A 482 13.23 -16.70 -20.24
N ARG A 483 13.01 -16.56 -21.56
CA ARG A 483 13.94 -17.12 -22.57
C ARG A 483 15.32 -16.50 -22.48
N ASP A 484 15.38 -15.19 -22.28
CA ASP A 484 16.64 -14.47 -22.03
C ASP A 484 17.37 -15.02 -20.79
N PHE A 485 16.65 -15.28 -19.70
CA PHE A 485 17.20 -15.95 -18.52
C PHE A 485 17.76 -17.34 -18.83
N LEU A 486 17.07 -18.16 -19.62
CA LEU A 486 17.58 -19.48 -20.03
C LEU A 486 18.83 -19.37 -20.93
N SER A 487 18.91 -18.34 -21.78
CA SER A 487 20.11 -18.04 -22.56
C SER A 487 21.31 -17.67 -21.68
N VAL A 488 21.09 -16.94 -20.58
CA VAL A 488 22.13 -16.70 -19.56
C VAL A 488 22.54 -18.00 -18.90
N CYS A 489 21.60 -18.86 -18.49
CA CYS A 489 21.90 -20.17 -17.88
C CYS A 489 22.82 -21.01 -18.78
N ASN A 490 22.48 -21.13 -20.06
CA ASN A 490 23.28 -21.84 -21.07
C ASN A 490 24.69 -21.22 -21.25
N THR A 491 24.82 -19.90 -21.09
CA THR A 491 26.13 -19.23 -21.13
C THR A 491 26.95 -19.54 -19.89
N VAL A 492 26.33 -19.56 -18.71
CA VAL A 492 26.99 -19.84 -17.44
C VAL A 492 27.51 -21.27 -17.37
N GLU A 493 26.90 -22.23 -18.08
CA GLU A 493 27.45 -23.59 -18.22
C GLU A 493 28.88 -23.63 -18.81
N LYS A 494 29.23 -22.61 -19.60
CA LYS A 494 30.54 -22.45 -20.26
C LYS A 494 31.48 -21.52 -19.49
N LEU A 495 31.13 -21.14 -18.26
CA LEU A 495 31.89 -20.15 -17.48
C LEU A 495 33.18 -20.71 -16.86
N GLU A 496 33.38 -22.02 -16.78
CA GLU A 496 34.64 -22.60 -16.29
C GLU A 496 35.83 -22.12 -17.16
N GLY A 497 36.81 -21.49 -16.52
CA GLY A 497 37.94 -20.81 -17.17
C GLY A 497 37.61 -19.45 -17.80
N GLY A 498 36.39 -18.96 -17.60
CA GLY A 498 35.82 -17.74 -18.19
C GLY A 498 35.92 -16.50 -17.31
N VAL A 499 35.15 -15.47 -17.69
CA VAL A 499 35.07 -14.18 -16.99
C VAL A 499 33.61 -13.76 -16.82
N PHE A 500 33.26 -13.32 -15.61
CA PHE A 500 32.01 -12.66 -15.28
C PHE A 500 32.26 -11.20 -14.92
N LEU A 501 31.53 -10.29 -15.56
CA LEU A 501 31.62 -8.85 -15.39
C LEU A 501 30.27 -8.30 -14.91
N CYS A 502 30.29 -7.48 -13.86
CA CYS A 502 29.08 -6.86 -13.29
C CYS A 502 29.23 -5.33 -13.26
N PHE A 503 28.39 -4.60 -14.01
CA PHE A 503 28.54 -3.16 -14.23
C PHE A 503 27.24 -2.37 -14.02
N GLY A 504 27.11 -1.65 -12.91
CA GLY A 504 25.95 -0.78 -12.66
C GLY A 504 24.61 -1.53 -12.66
N SER A 505 24.63 -2.84 -12.38
CA SER A 505 23.46 -3.72 -12.50
C SER A 505 22.62 -3.80 -11.22
N ALA A 506 23.17 -3.24 -10.12
CA ALA A 506 22.60 -3.20 -8.78
C ALA A 506 22.09 -4.58 -8.33
N VAL A 507 20.77 -4.76 -8.26
CA VAL A 507 20.13 -6.00 -7.80
C VAL A 507 19.96 -7.02 -8.93
N MET A 508 19.66 -6.59 -10.15
CA MET A 508 19.29 -7.50 -11.26
C MET A 508 20.42 -8.47 -11.62
N GLY A 509 21.63 -7.96 -11.84
CA GLY A 509 22.75 -8.76 -12.32
C GLY A 509 23.12 -9.89 -11.35
N PRO A 510 23.38 -9.59 -10.06
CA PRO A 510 23.66 -10.60 -9.05
C PRO A 510 22.53 -11.62 -8.89
N GLU A 511 21.27 -11.17 -8.83
CA GLU A 511 20.13 -12.06 -8.63
C GLU A 511 19.94 -13.04 -9.79
N VAL A 512 20.01 -12.56 -11.03
CA VAL A 512 19.96 -13.40 -12.24
C VAL A 512 21.13 -14.39 -12.25
N TYR A 513 22.34 -13.90 -11.98
CA TYR A 513 23.55 -14.71 -11.99
C TYR A 513 23.49 -15.85 -10.96
N LEU A 514 23.02 -15.60 -9.74
CA LEU A 514 22.94 -16.61 -8.68
C LEU A 514 22.07 -17.80 -9.10
N LYS A 515 20.89 -17.53 -9.69
CA LYS A 515 19.98 -18.58 -10.14
C LYS A 515 20.54 -19.32 -11.36
N ALA A 516 21.10 -18.58 -12.32
CA ALA A 516 21.75 -19.17 -13.49
C ALA A 516 22.94 -20.07 -13.11
N LEU A 517 23.79 -19.63 -12.19
CA LEU A 517 24.92 -20.41 -11.69
C LEU A 517 24.47 -21.65 -10.93
N ALA A 518 23.41 -21.57 -10.12
CA ALA A 518 22.86 -22.72 -9.42
C ALA A 518 22.34 -23.79 -10.41
N MET A 519 21.59 -23.38 -11.42
CA MET A 519 21.09 -24.27 -12.47
C MET A 519 22.24 -24.90 -13.27
N ALA A 520 23.19 -24.08 -13.74
CA ALA A 520 24.35 -24.55 -14.51
C ALA A 520 25.24 -25.50 -13.71
N ARG A 521 25.47 -25.23 -12.42
CA ARG A 521 26.23 -26.13 -11.53
C ARG A 521 25.50 -27.43 -11.26
N ASN A 522 24.17 -27.40 -11.15
CA ASN A 522 23.37 -28.61 -10.98
C ASN A 522 23.54 -29.55 -12.18
N VAL A 523 23.43 -29.03 -13.41
CA VAL A 523 23.66 -29.80 -14.64
C VAL A 523 25.12 -30.28 -14.72
N ALA A 524 26.09 -29.38 -14.51
CA ALA A 524 27.51 -29.73 -14.55
C ALA A 524 27.85 -30.86 -13.57
N HIS A 525 27.27 -30.85 -12.36
CA HIS A 525 27.49 -31.89 -11.36
C HIS A 525 26.98 -33.27 -11.83
N GLN A 526 25.80 -33.32 -12.46
CA GLN A 526 25.24 -34.56 -13.02
C GLN A 526 26.13 -35.16 -14.11
N GLU A 527 26.84 -34.30 -14.86
CA GLU A 527 27.76 -34.69 -15.92
C GLU A 527 29.22 -34.90 -15.44
N GLY A 528 29.49 -34.81 -14.14
CA GLY A 528 30.84 -34.92 -13.59
C GLY A 528 31.77 -33.74 -13.90
N ARG A 529 31.24 -32.62 -14.41
CA ARG A 529 31.95 -31.35 -14.63
C ARG A 529 31.88 -30.45 -13.38
N LYS A 530 32.67 -29.37 -13.38
CA LYS A 530 32.64 -28.33 -12.35
C LYS A 530 32.68 -26.94 -12.97
N ILE A 531 32.03 -25.99 -12.31
CA ILE A 531 32.06 -24.56 -12.64
C ILE A 531 32.50 -23.82 -11.36
N CYS A 532 33.80 -23.74 -11.15
CA CYS A 532 34.42 -23.22 -9.94
C CYS A 532 35.66 -22.35 -10.18
N ASN A 533 36.25 -22.35 -11.38
CA ASN A 533 37.46 -21.57 -11.67
C ASN A 533 37.19 -20.52 -12.76
N PHE A 534 36.83 -19.31 -12.37
CA PHE A 534 36.61 -18.19 -13.30
C PHE A 534 36.94 -16.87 -12.63
N THR A 535 37.20 -15.84 -13.45
CA THR A 535 37.45 -14.49 -12.95
C THR A 535 36.13 -13.76 -12.79
N THR A 536 35.94 -13.05 -11.68
CA THR A 536 34.83 -12.11 -11.50
C THR A 536 35.39 -10.69 -11.35
N ALA A 537 34.76 -9.72 -12.00
CA ALA A 537 35.01 -8.30 -11.75
C ALA A 537 33.68 -7.59 -11.49
N ALA A 538 33.57 -6.99 -10.31
CA ALA A 538 32.40 -6.23 -9.88
C ALA A 538 32.72 -4.74 -9.85
N PHE A 539 31.95 -3.96 -10.59
CA PHE A 539 32.06 -2.50 -10.70
C PHE A 539 30.82 -1.80 -10.10
N ASP A 540 30.09 -2.51 -9.23
CA ASP A 540 28.96 -1.98 -8.46
C ASP A 540 29.48 -1.38 -7.14
N LEU A 541 29.01 -0.17 -6.82
CA LEU A 541 29.50 0.69 -5.73
C LEU A 541 29.28 0.07 -4.35
N ILE A 542 30.21 -0.75 -3.86
CA ILE A 542 30.59 -0.97 -2.45
C ILE A 542 31.88 -1.81 -2.47
N ARG A 543 32.90 -1.39 -1.71
CA ARG A 543 34.10 -2.21 -1.50
C ARG A 543 33.73 -3.39 -0.59
N ILE A 544 33.93 -4.62 -1.07
CA ILE A 544 33.71 -5.81 -0.25
C ILE A 544 34.94 -5.97 0.66
N ASP A 545 34.79 -5.59 1.93
CA ASP A 545 35.79 -5.80 2.97
C ASP A 545 35.52 -7.12 3.71
N GLY A 546 36.56 -7.91 4.04
CA GLY A 546 36.45 -9.19 4.76
C GLY A 546 36.73 -10.45 3.92
N ASP A 547 36.36 -11.62 4.45
CA ASP A 547 36.52 -12.91 3.78
C ASP A 547 35.38 -13.16 2.79
N PHE A 548 35.64 -12.95 1.50
CA PHE A 548 34.69 -13.18 0.41
C PHE A 548 34.42 -14.67 0.13
N HIS A 549 35.10 -15.60 0.82
CA HIS A 549 34.75 -17.02 0.82
C HIS A 549 33.75 -17.40 1.92
N ALA A 550 33.51 -16.52 2.88
CA ALA A 550 32.41 -16.63 3.82
C ALA A 550 31.17 -15.94 3.25
N GLN A 551 29.99 -16.45 3.59
CA GLN A 551 28.75 -15.70 3.36
C GLN A 551 28.89 -14.37 4.11
N ALA A 552 28.83 -13.25 3.40
CA ALA A 552 28.65 -11.96 4.04
C ALA A 552 27.47 -12.11 5.01
N GLY A 553 27.66 -11.76 6.29
CA GLY A 553 26.57 -11.80 7.27
C GLY A 553 25.33 -11.18 6.62
N GLY A 554 24.22 -11.92 6.59
CA GLY A 554 23.04 -11.55 5.80
C GLY A 554 22.57 -10.11 6.11
N PRO A 555 21.85 -9.48 5.17
CA PRO A 555 21.48 -8.08 5.25
C PRO A 555 20.53 -7.80 6.41
N GLU A 556 21.09 -7.18 7.43
CA GLU A 556 20.56 -6.01 8.12
C GLU A 556 19.68 -5.15 7.20
N SER A 557 18.38 -5.07 7.52
CA SER A 557 17.38 -4.29 6.80
C SER A 557 17.68 -2.79 6.92
N GLY A 558 17.97 -2.15 5.79
CA GLY A 558 17.70 -0.73 5.51
C GLY A 558 18.14 0.29 6.57
N GLU A 559 19.23 1.00 6.23
CA GLU A 559 19.97 2.00 7.01
C GLU A 559 21.11 1.40 7.86
N PRO A 560 22.32 2.00 7.84
CA PRO A 560 23.41 1.52 8.66
C PRO A 560 22.94 1.51 10.11
N HIS A 561 22.88 0.33 10.72
CA HIS A 561 22.46 0.19 12.10
C HIS A 561 23.36 1.06 12.96
N VAL A 562 22.77 2.12 13.51
CA VAL A 562 23.46 3.18 14.25
C VAL A 562 24.23 2.61 15.45
N ILE A 563 23.75 1.48 15.99
CA ILE A 563 24.37 0.76 17.10
C ILE A 563 24.23 -0.77 16.91
N GLY A 564 25.36 -1.48 16.92
CA GLY A 564 25.39 -2.95 16.86
C GLY A 564 25.06 -3.60 18.21
N TYR A 565 24.61 -4.87 18.20
CA TYR A 565 24.14 -5.59 19.40
C TYR A 565 25.17 -5.62 20.55
N ASP A 566 26.42 -5.99 20.26
CA ASP A 566 27.47 -6.09 21.29
C ASP A 566 27.79 -4.73 21.90
N ARG A 567 27.73 -3.67 21.07
CA ARG A 567 27.93 -2.29 21.50
C ARG A 567 26.78 -1.79 22.37
N LEU A 568 25.54 -2.10 21.99
CA LEU A 568 24.35 -1.83 22.80
C LEU A 568 24.43 -2.53 24.16
N LYS A 569 24.81 -3.81 24.17
CA LYS A 569 24.98 -4.60 25.40
C LYS A 569 26.07 -4.03 26.31
N GLU A 570 27.19 -3.58 25.73
CA GLU A 570 28.28 -2.91 26.46
C GLU A 570 27.77 -1.63 27.15
N ILE A 571 27.06 -0.77 26.43
CA ILE A 571 26.50 0.49 26.94
C ILE A 571 25.50 0.21 28.08
N LEU A 572 24.52 -0.67 27.85
CA LEU A 572 23.52 -1.03 28.86
C LEU A 572 24.15 -1.64 30.12
N GLY A 573 25.23 -2.42 29.96
CA GLY A 573 25.95 -3.03 31.08
C GLY A 573 26.62 -2.03 32.03
N ARG A 574 26.79 -0.77 31.62
CA ARG A 574 27.38 0.30 32.44
C ARG A 574 26.36 1.08 33.26
N PHE A 575 25.07 0.99 32.96
CA PHE A 575 24.04 1.83 33.58
C PHE A 575 24.01 1.68 35.11
N ALA A 576 24.22 0.47 35.62
CA ALA A 576 24.25 0.19 37.07
C ALA A 576 25.39 0.90 37.83
N GLN A 577 26.39 1.42 37.14
CA GLN A 577 27.52 2.14 37.73
C GLN A 577 27.27 3.65 37.80
N LEU A 578 26.27 4.16 37.09
CA LEU A 578 25.99 5.59 36.96
C LEU A 578 25.36 6.18 38.22
N LYS A 579 25.75 7.41 38.51
CA LYS A 579 25.14 8.32 39.47
C LYS A 579 24.63 9.55 38.73
N ILE A 580 23.31 9.73 38.66
CA ILE A 580 22.69 10.80 37.88
C ILE A 580 21.99 11.79 38.82
N GLY A 581 22.34 13.07 38.70
CA GLY A 581 21.61 14.16 39.34
C GLY A 581 20.35 14.48 38.55
N LEU A 582 19.24 14.77 39.24
CA LEU A 582 17.96 15.09 38.62
C LEU A 582 17.42 16.39 39.21
N LEU A 583 17.53 17.48 38.47
CA LEU A 583 17.01 18.79 38.88
C LEU A 583 15.68 19.05 38.17
N GLY A 584 14.65 19.42 38.92
CA GLY A 584 13.44 19.91 38.26
C GLY A 584 12.14 19.67 39.00
N ASP A 585 11.07 19.82 38.23
CA ASP A 585 9.70 19.75 38.71
C ASP A 585 9.26 18.30 38.95
N LEU A 586 9.19 17.90 40.22
CA LEU A 586 8.70 16.58 40.62
C LEU A 586 7.23 16.65 41.03
N PHE A 587 6.40 15.87 40.35
CA PHE A 587 4.95 15.82 40.59
C PHE A 587 4.57 14.48 41.21
N LEU A 588 3.44 14.44 41.92
CA LEU A 588 2.76 13.21 42.29
C LEU A 588 1.69 12.87 41.24
N ASP A 589 1.81 11.73 40.58
CA ASP A 589 0.73 11.15 39.78
C ASP A 589 -0.12 10.24 40.67
N ARG A 590 -1.33 10.69 41.01
CA ARG A 590 -2.26 9.99 41.90
C ARG A 590 -3.43 9.44 41.11
N TYR A 591 -3.46 8.13 40.92
CA TYR A 591 -4.55 7.43 40.25
C TYR A 591 -5.61 6.99 41.26
N LEU A 592 -6.87 7.33 40.99
CA LEU A 592 -8.03 6.93 41.79
C LEU A 592 -8.84 5.92 40.98
N ASP A 593 -8.65 4.63 41.24
CA ASP A 593 -9.36 3.57 40.53
C ASP A 593 -10.79 3.47 41.11
N ILE A 594 -11.78 3.86 40.31
CA ILE A 594 -13.21 3.92 40.65
C ILE A 594 -13.85 2.56 40.36
N ASP A 595 -14.64 2.05 41.32
CA ASP A 595 -15.49 0.87 41.12
C ASP A 595 -16.82 1.27 40.46
N PRO A 596 -17.06 0.90 39.19
CA PRO A 596 -18.29 1.26 38.50
C PRO A 596 -19.51 0.47 38.98
N SER A 597 -19.32 -0.61 39.75
CA SER A 597 -20.43 -1.44 40.25
C SER A 597 -21.14 -0.83 41.46
N VAL A 598 -20.54 0.21 42.08
CA VAL A 598 -21.10 0.91 43.23
C VAL A 598 -21.59 2.28 42.79
N HIS A 599 -22.89 2.36 42.47
CA HIS A 599 -23.55 3.63 42.17
C HIS A 599 -24.11 4.24 43.45
N GLU A 600 -23.55 5.37 43.86
CA GLU A 600 -24.05 6.18 44.98
C GLU A 600 -24.35 7.60 44.47
N ILE A 601 -25.51 8.14 44.85
CA ILE A 601 -25.89 9.52 44.56
C ILE A 601 -25.72 10.33 45.86
N SER A 602 -24.97 11.43 45.79
CA SER A 602 -24.78 12.34 46.92
C SER A 602 -26.12 12.89 47.38
N VAL A 603 -26.41 12.72 48.67
CA VAL A 603 -27.66 13.18 49.30
C VAL A 603 -27.76 14.71 49.31
N GLU A 604 -26.64 15.42 49.24
CA GLU A 604 -26.58 16.89 49.30
C GLU A 604 -26.72 17.58 47.95
N THR A 605 -26.29 16.92 46.86
CA THR A 605 -26.12 17.58 45.55
C THR A 605 -26.82 16.88 44.39
N ASP A 606 -27.37 15.67 44.61
CA ASP A 606 -27.92 14.79 43.58
C ASP A 606 -26.92 14.41 42.47
N LEU A 607 -25.63 14.66 42.67
CA LEU A 607 -24.55 14.25 41.77
C LEU A 607 -24.08 12.83 42.09
N GLU A 608 -23.57 12.12 41.09
CA GLU A 608 -22.95 10.81 41.28
C GLU A 608 -21.68 10.94 42.14
N ALA A 609 -21.64 10.18 43.23
CA ALA A 609 -20.49 10.08 44.13
C ALA A 609 -19.68 8.83 43.74
N TYR A 610 -18.57 9.04 43.02
CA TYR A 610 -17.69 7.95 42.61
C TYR A 610 -16.98 7.30 43.79
N GLN A 611 -17.06 5.97 43.88
CA GLN A 611 -16.44 5.19 44.93
C GLN A 611 -15.04 4.75 44.50
N VAL A 612 -14.02 5.29 45.15
CA VAL A 612 -12.63 4.92 44.90
C VAL A 612 -12.29 3.63 45.63
N ALA A 613 -12.03 2.56 44.89
CA ALA A 613 -11.68 1.25 45.44
C ALA A 613 -10.19 1.08 45.69
N ARG A 614 -9.34 1.80 44.94
CA ARG A 614 -7.88 1.74 45.08
C ARG A 614 -7.23 3.07 44.70
N VAL A 615 -6.21 3.46 45.47
CA VAL A 615 -5.33 4.59 45.16
C VAL A 615 -3.96 4.08 44.77
N ARG A 616 -3.42 4.53 43.63
CA ARG A 616 -2.05 4.25 43.20
C ARG A 616 -1.29 5.55 43.05
N ASN A 617 -0.17 5.68 43.75
CA ASN A 617 0.70 6.85 43.70
C ASN A 617 1.95 6.50 42.91
N GLN A 618 2.41 7.42 42.06
CA GLN A 618 3.68 7.30 41.35
C GLN A 618 4.36 8.68 41.23
N PRO A 619 5.69 8.74 41.23
CA PRO A 619 6.40 9.96 40.86
C PRO A 619 6.14 10.30 39.39
N GLY A 620 5.61 11.50 39.11
CA GLY A 620 5.34 12.04 37.78
C GLY A 620 6.24 13.22 37.42
N ALA A 621 6.15 13.71 36.18
CA ALA A 621 7.07 14.72 35.64
C ALA A 621 8.54 14.28 35.76
N LEU A 622 9.38 14.93 36.58
CA LEU A 622 10.75 14.48 36.83
C LEU A 622 10.78 13.02 37.35
N GLY A 623 9.71 12.61 38.02
CA GLY A 623 9.51 11.24 38.49
C GLY A 623 9.35 10.22 37.35
N THR A 624 8.81 10.61 36.19
CA THR A 624 8.72 9.73 35.01
C THR A 624 10.11 9.37 34.49
N VAL A 625 11.01 10.35 34.44
CA VAL A 625 12.42 10.14 34.09
C VAL A 625 13.07 9.21 35.11
N MET A 626 12.84 9.43 36.41
CA MET A 626 13.36 8.55 37.47
C MET A 626 12.84 7.12 37.36
N ASN A 627 11.56 6.92 37.06
CA ASN A 627 10.97 5.59 36.87
C ASN A 627 11.65 4.86 35.71
N ASN A 628 11.92 5.55 34.60
CA ASN A 628 12.61 4.99 33.44
C ASN A 628 14.09 4.68 33.74
N LEU A 629 14.83 5.59 34.34
CA LEU A 629 16.23 5.34 34.75
C LEU A 629 16.33 4.17 35.74
N LYS A 630 15.38 4.05 36.68
CA LYS A 630 15.32 2.91 37.61
C LYS A 630 15.08 1.60 36.88
N ALA A 631 14.14 1.56 35.94
CA ALA A 631 13.85 0.36 35.14
C ALA A 631 15.03 -0.03 34.24
N LEU A 632 15.73 0.96 33.68
CA LEU A 632 16.98 0.80 32.93
C LEU A 632 18.16 0.32 33.81
N GLY A 633 17.98 0.25 35.13
CA GLY A 633 18.97 -0.28 36.05
C GLY A 633 20.05 0.72 36.45
N VAL A 634 19.79 2.03 36.35
CA VAL A 634 20.71 3.07 36.83
C VAL A 634 20.97 2.93 38.33
N GLY A 635 22.24 3.03 38.72
CA GLY A 635 22.70 2.73 40.07
C GLY A 635 22.21 3.71 41.14
N THR A 636 22.54 5.00 41.00
CA THR A 636 22.17 6.04 41.97
C THR A 636 21.49 7.22 41.27
N MET A 637 20.43 7.73 41.88
CA MET A 637 19.71 8.92 41.42
C MET A 637 19.60 9.90 42.58
N VAL A 638 19.91 11.18 42.34
CA VAL A 638 19.90 12.23 43.36
C VAL A 638 18.98 13.37 42.92
N PRO A 639 17.72 13.40 43.38
CA PRO A 639 16.74 14.40 42.98
C PRO A 639 16.88 15.71 43.76
N ILE A 640 16.96 16.82 43.02
CA ILE A 640 16.93 18.20 43.51
C ILE A 640 15.59 18.79 43.07
N THR A 641 14.68 18.91 44.03
CA THR A 641 13.32 19.41 43.79
C THR A 641 12.77 20.08 45.04
N VAL A 642 11.60 20.69 44.93
CA VAL A 642 10.91 21.37 46.03
C VAL A 642 9.52 20.78 46.18
N VAL A 643 9.22 20.25 47.37
CA VAL A 643 7.91 19.72 47.75
C VAL A 643 7.32 20.53 48.91
N GLY A 644 6.00 20.43 49.09
CA GLY A 644 5.30 21.02 50.23
C GLY A 644 5.57 20.30 51.55
N ASP A 645 4.87 20.73 52.59
CA ASP A 645 4.68 19.98 53.84
C ASP A 645 3.22 19.49 53.93
N ASP A 646 2.80 18.73 52.93
CA ASP A 646 1.44 18.25 52.74
C ASP A 646 1.36 16.72 52.56
N GLY A 647 0.14 16.18 52.49
CA GLY A 647 -0.07 14.74 52.34
C GLY A 647 0.47 14.19 51.01
N GLU A 648 0.41 15.01 49.97
CA GLU A 648 0.97 14.77 48.64
C GLU A 648 2.49 14.63 48.70
N ALA A 649 3.20 15.51 49.42
CA ALA A 649 4.63 15.37 49.65
C ALA A 649 4.96 14.06 50.38
N PHE A 650 4.20 13.73 51.42
CA PHE A 650 4.40 12.48 52.17
C PHE A 650 4.29 11.25 51.27
N ASP A 651 3.23 11.16 50.47
CA ASP A 651 3.01 10.06 49.54
C ASP A 651 4.11 9.98 48.47
N LEU A 652 4.49 11.13 47.88
CA LEU A 652 5.52 11.21 46.87
C LEU A 652 6.88 10.74 47.41
N LEU A 653 7.29 11.22 48.58
CA LEU A 653 8.55 10.83 49.22
C LEU A 653 8.57 9.34 49.60
N LYS A 654 7.43 8.79 50.05
CA LYS A 654 7.27 7.35 50.30
C LYS A 654 7.46 6.53 49.03
N GLU A 655 6.93 6.99 47.89
CA GLU A 655 7.12 6.31 46.60
C GLU A 655 8.57 6.39 46.09
N LEU A 656 9.30 7.47 46.37
CA LEU A 656 10.74 7.56 46.09
C LEU A 656 11.55 6.58 46.96
N ASP A 657 11.28 6.54 48.27
CA ASP A 657 11.95 5.61 49.21
C ASP A 657 11.71 4.15 48.83
N ALA A 658 10.46 3.79 48.46
CA ALA A 658 10.11 2.44 47.99
C ALA A 658 10.90 2.02 46.73
N ARG A 659 11.41 2.98 45.94
CA ARG A 659 12.26 2.76 44.75
C ARG A 659 13.76 2.84 45.07
N GLY A 660 14.12 3.10 46.32
CA GLY A 660 15.49 3.30 46.78
C GLY A 660 16.13 4.57 46.22
N ILE A 661 15.34 5.62 46.02
CA ILE A 661 15.82 6.93 45.57
C ILE A 661 15.98 7.82 46.82
N GLY A 662 17.20 8.29 47.05
CA GLY A 662 17.51 9.17 48.17
C GLY A 662 16.78 10.51 48.06
N THR A 663 16.32 11.05 49.18
CA THR A 663 15.57 12.32 49.23
C THR A 663 16.33 13.43 49.96
N GLU A 664 17.65 13.28 50.13
CA GLU A 664 18.49 14.18 50.93
C GLU A 664 18.62 15.57 50.30
N ALA A 665 18.56 15.65 48.97
CA ALA A 665 18.63 16.89 48.21
C ALA A 665 17.24 17.52 47.95
N VAL A 666 16.16 16.93 48.45
CA VAL A 666 14.80 17.48 48.33
C VAL A 666 14.59 18.60 49.35
N VAL A 667 14.18 19.76 48.86
CA VAL A 667 13.83 20.93 49.68
C VAL A 667 12.35 20.84 50.07
N ARG A 668 12.03 21.08 51.34
CA ARG A 668 10.65 21.18 51.83
C ARG A 668 10.28 22.62 52.09
N ASP A 669 9.19 23.06 51.48
CA ASP A 669 8.67 24.41 51.60
C ASP A 669 7.22 24.35 52.13
N PRO A 670 6.98 24.63 53.44
CA PRO A 670 5.64 24.53 54.02
C PRO A 670 4.61 25.49 53.40
N ALA A 671 5.03 26.54 52.69
CA ALA A 671 4.13 27.46 52.00
C ALA A 671 3.73 26.94 50.61
N ARG A 672 4.45 25.95 50.06
CA ARG A 672 4.22 25.40 48.73
C ARG A 672 3.28 24.19 48.81
N GLN A 673 2.36 24.10 47.85
CA GLN A 673 1.61 22.88 47.61
C GLN A 673 2.41 21.96 46.68
N THR A 674 2.52 20.68 47.05
CA THR A 674 3.17 19.67 46.21
C THR A 674 2.38 19.48 44.91
N PRO A 675 3.01 19.70 43.74
CA PRO A 675 2.32 19.54 42.47
C PRO A 675 1.83 18.10 42.28
N THR A 676 0.55 17.93 41.95
CA THR A 676 -0.09 16.62 41.88
C THR A 676 -1.08 16.56 40.71
N TYR A 677 -0.97 15.52 39.89
CA TYR A 677 -1.98 15.16 38.89
C TYR A 677 -2.85 14.04 39.45
N THR A 678 -4.08 14.38 39.86
CA THR A 678 -5.05 13.37 40.30
C THR A 678 -5.84 12.88 39.09
N LYS A 679 -5.72 11.59 38.77
CA LYS A 679 -6.27 10.93 37.58
C LYS A 679 -7.32 9.90 38.00
N PRO A 680 -8.62 10.24 38.01
CA PRO A 680 -9.67 9.27 38.29
C PRO A 680 -9.76 8.28 37.11
N MET A 681 -9.73 6.99 37.40
CA MET A 681 -9.78 5.92 36.41
C MET A 681 -11.08 5.14 36.58
N LYS A 682 -11.82 4.89 35.51
CA LYS A 682 -13.07 4.10 35.53
C LYS A 682 -13.05 3.04 34.44
N GLN A 683 -13.52 1.83 34.76
CA GLN A 683 -13.70 0.81 33.73
C GLN A 683 -14.98 1.05 32.94
N ASP A 684 -14.92 0.88 31.62
CA ASP A 684 -16.10 0.82 30.76
C ASP A 684 -16.81 -0.53 30.84
N ALA A 685 -17.91 -0.69 30.09
CA ALA A 685 -18.71 -1.91 30.06
C ALA A 685 -17.94 -3.16 29.57
N ALA A 686 -16.80 -2.97 28.87
CA ALA A 686 -15.92 -4.04 28.43
C ALA A 686 -14.78 -4.34 29.42
N GLY A 687 -14.73 -3.63 30.56
CA GLY A 687 -13.71 -3.78 31.58
C GLY A 687 -12.41 -3.03 31.28
N VAL A 688 -12.39 -2.15 30.28
CA VAL A 688 -11.21 -1.37 29.90
C VAL A 688 -11.12 -0.11 30.76
N TRP A 689 -9.95 0.15 31.35
CA TRP A 689 -9.71 1.36 32.13
C TRP A 689 -9.67 2.61 31.24
N GLN A 690 -10.42 3.64 31.64
CA GLN A 690 -10.44 4.96 31.00
C GLN A 690 -10.11 6.03 32.04
N GLU A 691 -9.26 6.99 31.67
CA GLU A 691 -8.97 8.17 32.48
C GLU A 691 -10.10 9.20 32.33
N LEU A 692 -10.64 9.65 33.46
CA LEU A 692 -11.59 10.78 33.54
C LEU A 692 -10.84 12.11 33.68
N ASN A 693 -11.58 13.23 33.61
CA ASN A 693 -11.00 14.56 33.76
C ASN A 693 -10.17 14.68 35.06
N ARG A 694 -8.91 15.10 34.89
CA ARG A 694 -7.94 15.23 35.98
C ARG A 694 -8.21 16.42 36.90
N LEU A 695 -7.77 16.29 38.15
CA LEU A 695 -7.75 17.37 39.15
C LEU A 695 -6.29 17.70 39.50
N ASP A 696 -5.84 18.87 39.04
CA ASP A 696 -4.44 19.27 39.16
C ASP A 696 -4.21 20.21 40.34
N LEU A 697 -3.27 19.83 41.21
CA LEU A 697 -2.63 20.73 42.16
C LEU A 697 -1.35 21.24 41.52
N ARG A 698 -1.21 22.57 41.43
CA ARG A 698 -0.03 23.21 40.83
C ARG A 698 0.40 24.40 41.68
N PRO A 699 1.68 24.80 41.62
CA PRO A 699 2.13 26.03 42.23
C PRO A 699 1.29 27.21 41.73
N ARG A 700 0.95 28.14 42.63
CA ARG A 700 0.16 29.35 42.32
C ARG A 700 0.93 30.65 42.56
N GLU A 701 2.19 30.53 42.94
CA GLU A 701 3.08 31.63 43.25
C GLU A 701 4.53 31.26 42.90
N PRO A 702 5.40 32.27 42.67
CA PRO A 702 6.82 32.05 42.46
C PRO A 702 7.47 31.26 43.61
N LEU A 703 8.52 30.49 43.29
CA LEU A 703 9.31 29.80 44.29
C LEU A 703 9.90 30.79 45.30
N ALA A 704 9.74 30.49 46.59
CA ALA A 704 10.26 31.34 47.65
C ALA A 704 11.79 31.50 47.54
N VAL A 705 12.29 32.70 47.88
CA VAL A 705 13.72 33.03 47.78
C VAL A 705 14.58 32.08 48.60
N GLU A 706 14.12 31.69 49.79
CA GLU A 706 14.81 30.73 50.66
C GLU A 706 14.89 29.34 50.01
N SER A 707 13.77 28.82 49.52
CA SER A 707 13.70 27.55 48.80
C SER A 707 14.60 27.56 47.55
N GLN A 708 14.63 28.66 46.80
CA GLN A 708 15.54 28.83 45.67
C GLN A 708 17.01 28.81 46.09
N GLN A 709 17.39 29.47 47.19
CA GLN A 709 18.76 29.43 47.70
C GLN A 709 19.18 28.01 48.12
N GLN A 710 18.26 27.25 48.73
CA GLN A 710 18.52 25.85 49.07
C GLN A 710 18.70 24.99 47.82
N VAL A 711 17.86 25.17 46.78
CA VAL A 711 18.01 24.47 45.49
C VAL A 711 19.38 24.78 44.88
N LEU A 712 19.82 26.04 44.86
CA LEU A 712 21.13 26.43 44.33
C LEU A 712 22.29 25.80 45.10
N ALA A 713 22.19 25.72 46.44
CA ALA A 713 23.21 25.08 47.27
C ALA A 713 23.30 23.56 47.01
N ARG A 714 22.14 22.90 46.86
CA ARG A 714 22.08 21.46 46.54
C ARG A 714 22.56 21.18 45.11
N LEU A 715 22.25 22.06 44.17
CA LEU A 715 22.69 21.93 42.77
C LEU A 715 24.19 21.78 42.66
N GLU A 716 24.96 22.62 43.36
CA GLU A 716 26.42 22.56 43.32
C GLU A 716 26.96 21.24 43.92
N GLU A 717 26.46 20.84 45.09
CA GLU A 717 26.84 19.60 45.75
C GLU A 717 26.54 18.36 44.90
N VAL A 718 25.33 18.27 44.35
CA VAL A 718 24.92 17.14 43.51
C VAL A 718 25.69 17.14 42.20
N PHE A 719 25.83 18.28 41.52
CA PHE A 719 26.56 18.37 40.26
C PHE A 719 28.03 17.94 40.40
N THR A 720 28.68 18.23 41.52
CA THR A 720 30.05 17.74 41.78
C THR A 720 30.11 16.23 42.01
N THR A 721 29.11 15.65 42.68
CA THR A 721 29.12 14.25 43.16
C THR A 721 28.48 13.24 42.21
N THR A 722 27.79 13.69 41.16
CA THR A 722 27.19 12.85 40.11
C THR A 722 27.98 12.89 38.80
N ASP A 723 27.75 11.90 37.93
CA ASP A 723 28.40 11.76 36.63
C ASP A 723 27.82 12.75 35.59
N GLY A 724 26.55 13.12 35.76
CA GLY A 724 25.86 14.13 34.96
C GLY A 724 24.58 14.61 35.63
N LEU A 725 23.88 15.54 34.97
CA LEU A 725 22.67 16.18 35.46
C LEU A 725 21.58 16.19 34.38
N ILE A 726 20.39 15.70 34.73
CA ILE A 726 19.17 15.90 33.94
C ILE A 726 18.40 17.06 34.54
N VAL A 727 17.96 18.00 33.70
CA VAL A 727 17.14 19.14 34.08
C VAL A 727 15.78 19.01 33.42
N LEU A 728 14.71 18.89 34.20
CA LEU A 728 13.34 18.84 33.70
C LEU A 728 12.52 20.06 34.17
N ASP A 729 12.12 20.89 33.22
CA ASP A 729 11.34 22.11 33.44
C ASP A 729 9.93 21.99 32.84
N GLN A 730 8.93 21.76 33.69
CA GLN A 730 7.56 21.39 33.30
C GLN A 730 6.53 22.47 33.63
N VAL A 731 6.81 23.35 34.58
CA VAL A 731 5.91 24.44 34.99
C VAL A 731 6.04 25.61 34.00
N PRO A 732 4.95 25.98 33.29
CA PRO A 732 5.02 27.02 32.26
C PRO A 732 5.15 28.44 32.82
N GLU A 733 4.69 28.70 34.05
CA GLU A 733 4.80 30.01 34.68
C GLU A 733 6.24 30.26 35.16
N GLU A 734 6.87 31.31 34.64
CA GLU A 734 8.27 31.62 34.93
C GLU A 734 8.52 31.83 36.43
N GLY A 735 9.46 31.05 36.97
CA GLY A 735 9.88 31.12 38.37
C GLY A 735 8.94 30.43 39.35
N TRP A 736 7.86 29.78 38.89
CA TRP A 736 6.92 29.06 39.76
C TRP A 736 7.35 27.61 39.98
N GLY A 737 8.06 27.01 39.01
CA GLY A 737 8.71 25.70 39.14
C GLY A 737 10.04 25.74 39.90
N VAL A 738 10.74 24.61 39.92
CA VAL A 738 12.08 24.47 40.49
C VAL A 738 13.14 25.15 39.61
N VAL A 739 12.94 25.15 38.30
CA VAL A 739 13.90 25.68 37.32
C VAL A 739 13.66 27.18 37.07
N THR A 740 14.00 28.00 38.07
CA THR A 740 13.85 29.46 38.00
C THR A 740 14.95 30.11 37.14
N PRO A 741 14.83 31.41 36.77
CA PRO A 741 15.90 32.13 36.06
C PRO A 741 17.27 32.02 36.76
N ALA A 742 17.31 32.15 38.09
CA ALA A 742 18.56 32.03 38.85
C ALA A 742 19.17 30.63 38.77
N VAL A 743 18.32 29.59 38.73
CA VAL A 743 18.78 28.20 38.54
C VAL A 743 19.33 28.01 37.13
N ARG A 744 18.68 28.56 36.10
CA ARG A 744 19.21 28.53 34.71
C ARG A 744 20.55 29.23 34.57
N ASP A 745 20.71 30.39 35.22
CA ASP A 745 21.98 31.11 35.23
C ASP A 745 23.07 30.28 35.91
N ARG A 746 22.77 29.64 37.04
CA ARG A 746 23.71 28.76 37.73
C ARG A 746 24.09 27.52 36.90
N LEU A 747 23.12 26.92 36.18
CA LEU A 747 23.39 25.82 35.25
C LEU A 747 24.35 26.24 34.13
N ALA A 748 24.19 27.45 33.59
CA ALA A 748 25.10 27.97 32.59
C ALA A 748 26.53 28.15 33.13
N GLU A 749 26.67 28.72 34.33
CA GLU A 749 27.98 28.86 35.00
C GLU A 749 28.65 27.51 35.26
N LEU A 750 27.87 26.50 35.70
CA LEU A 750 28.39 25.15 35.94
C LEU A 750 28.82 24.46 34.65
N SER A 751 28.03 24.58 33.58
CA SER A 751 28.37 24.05 32.26
C SER A 751 29.65 24.67 31.69
N GLU A 752 29.86 25.97 31.90
CA GLU A 752 31.08 26.66 31.44
C GLU A 752 32.31 26.27 32.26
N SER A 753 32.12 26.05 33.56
CA SER A 753 33.21 25.67 34.47
C SER A 753 33.60 24.19 34.35
N HIS A 754 32.69 23.33 33.87
CA HIS A 754 32.87 21.87 33.74
C HIS A 754 32.31 21.37 32.40
N PRO A 755 32.92 21.75 31.26
CA PRO A 755 32.42 21.38 29.93
C PRO A 755 32.42 19.87 29.66
N GLU A 756 33.18 19.08 30.43
CA GLU A 756 33.22 17.63 30.36
C GLU A 756 32.01 16.93 31.01
N LYS A 757 31.27 17.64 31.88
CA LYS A 757 30.10 17.08 32.59
C LYS A 757 28.82 17.37 31.83
N LEU A 758 28.04 16.32 31.58
CA LEU A 758 26.78 16.43 30.87
C LEU A 758 25.72 17.15 31.72
N ILE A 759 25.17 18.25 31.18
CA ILE A 759 23.89 18.84 31.61
C ILE A 759 22.90 18.66 30.46
N PHE A 760 21.89 17.83 30.65
CA PHE A 760 20.87 17.51 29.65
C PHE A 760 19.54 18.13 30.04
N VAL A 761 18.99 19.00 29.19
CA VAL A 761 17.85 19.86 29.50
C VAL A 761 16.65 19.48 28.67
N ASP A 762 15.54 19.23 29.35
CA ASP A 762 14.22 19.02 28.77
C ASP A 762 13.25 20.05 29.40
N SER A 763 12.83 21.03 28.60
CA SER A 763 11.98 22.14 29.03
C SER A 763 10.83 22.31 28.06
N ARG A 764 9.61 22.27 28.59
CA ARG A 764 8.39 22.38 27.76
C ARG A 764 8.18 23.79 27.23
N SER A 765 8.40 24.80 28.08
CA SER A 765 8.01 26.19 27.79
C SER A 765 9.18 27.15 27.65
N HIS A 766 10.35 26.78 28.17
CA HIS A 766 11.49 27.70 28.31
C HIS A 766 12.77 27.20 27.64
N ILE A 767 12.68 26.22 26.72
CA ILE A 767 13.87 25.60 26.13
C ILE A 767 14.84 26.62 25.51
N GLY A 768 14.33 27.66 24.83
CA GLY A 768 15.15 28.72 24.24
C GLY A 768 15.76 29.72 25.23
N ARG A 769 15.48 29.58 26.53
CA ARG A 769 16.06 30.42 27.59
C ARG A 769 17.28 29.80 28.27
N PHE A 770 17.60 28.55 27.96
CA PHE A 770 18.83 27.92 28.41
C PHE A 770 19.98 28.35 27.50
N ARG A 771 21.09 28.79 28.10
CA ARG A 771 22.25 29.34 27.36
C ARG A 771 23.33 28.29 27.09
N ARG A 772 23.32 27.16 27.81
CA ARG A 772 24.34 26.09 27.80
C ARG A 772 23.72 24.74 28.16
N GLY A 773 24.45 23.66 27.88
CA GLY A 773 24.01 22.27 28.03
C GLY A 773 23.52 21.64 26.73
N VAL A 774 23.10 20.38 26.78
CA VAL A 774 22.48 19.66 25.66
C VAL A 774 20.97 19.77 25.78
N LEU A 775 20.28 20.15 24.72
CA LEU A 775 18.83 20.39 24.74
C LEU A 775 18.04 19.21 24.14
N LYS A 776 16.85 18.91 24.65
CA LYS A 776 15.92 17.95 24.03
C LYS A 776 14.53 18.54 23.80
N PRO A 777 14.34 19.39 22.78
CA PRO A 777 13.02 19.82 22.35
C PRO A 777 12.32 18.77 21.47
N ASN A 778 11.01 18.86 21.32
CA ASN A 778 10.30 18.40 20.12
C ASN A 778 10.17 19.54 19.08
N LEU A 779 9.65 19.25 17.88
CA LEU A 779 9.51 20.25 16.79
C LEU A 779 8.72 21.51 17.22
N HIS A 780 7.65 21.35 18.01
CA HIS A 780 6.86 22.47 18.51
C HIS A 780 7.61 23.30 19.55
N GLU A 781 8.40 22.63 20.40
CA GLU A 781 9.28 23.28 21.38
C GLU A 781 10.42 24.04 20.71
N CYS A 782 10.97 23.54 19.58
CA CYS A 782 11.93 24.28 18.76
C CYS A 782 11.32 25.59 18.24
N LEU A 783 10.12 25.53 17.65
CA LEU A 783 9.41 26.71 17.13
C LEU A 783 9.18 27.76 18.24
N ARG A 784 8.67 27.32 19.40
CA ARG A 784 8.49 28.21 20.56
C ARG A 784 9.82 28.75 21.07
N GLY A 785 10.87 27.92 21.07
CA GLY A 785 12.22 28.28 21.51
C GLY A 785 12.82 29.45 20.73
N VAL A 786 12.54 29.53 19.43
CA VAL A 786 12.96 30.64 18.55
C VAL A 786 11.91 31.76 18.43
N GLY A 787 10.84 31.71 19.24
CA GLY A 787 9.80 32.75 19.28
C GLY A 787 8.81 32.73 18.10
N ARG A 788 8.61 31.55 17.47
CA ARG A 788 7.61 31.35 16.40
C ARG A 788 6.33 30.72 16.93
N ASP A 789 5.24 30.96 16.21
CA ASP A 789 3.95 30.32 16.48
C ASP A 789 4.02 28.80 16.20
N PRO A 790 3.25 27.97 16.93
CA PRO A 790 3.16 26.54 16.66
C PRO A 790 2.73 26.26 15.22
N SER A 791 3.35 25.27 14.58
CA SER A 791 3.03 24.80 13.24
C SER A 791 3.20 23.29 13.17
N ASP A 792 2.31 22.64 12.41
CA ASP A 792 2.37 21.21 12.11
C ASP A 792 3.31 20.89 10.93
N ASP A 793 3.92 21.90 10.28
CA ASP A 793 4.90 21.69 9.22
C ASP A 793 6.23 21.17 9.80
N PRO A 794 6.63 19.92 9.51
CA PRO A 794 7.85 19.34 10.06
C PRO A 794 9.11 20.07 9.62
N GLN A 795 9.13 20.66 8.42
CA GLN A 795 10.30 21.37 7.91
C GLN A 795 10.54 22.66 8.69
N LEU A 796 9.48 23.41 9.01
CA LEU A 796 9.59 24.60 9.86
C LEU A 796 10.14 24.26 11.25
N GLY A 797 9.74 23.11 11.81
CA GLY A 797 10.28 22.61 13.07
C GLY A 797 11.76 22.22 13.00
N ARG A 798 12.19 21.56 11.91
CA ARG A 798 13.60 21.20 11.66
C ARG A 798 14.48 22.45 11.47
N ASP A 799 13.99 23.43 10.73
CA ASP A 799 14.67 24.72 10.55
C ASP A 799 14.81 25.46 11.87
N ALA A 800 13.74 25.47 12.69
CA ALA A 800 13.76 26.06 14.03
C ALA A 800 14.74 25.34 14.96
N ALA A 801 14.89 24.02 14.83
CA ALA A 801 15.90 23.27 15.58
C ALA A 801 17.32 23.76 15.22
N GLY A 802 17.64 23.89 13.93
CA GLY A 802 18.93 24.42 13.47
C GLY A 802 19.17 25.89 13.83
N GLU A 803 18.14 26.70 13.91
CA GLU A 803 18.24 28.07 14.44
C GLU A 803 18.49 28.08 15.95
N LEU A 804 17.74 27.30 16.72
CA LEU A 804 17.88 27.21 18.18
C LEU A 804 19.28 26.73 18.59
N SER A 805 19.83 25.73 17.88
CA SER A 805 21.20 25.24 18.09
C SER A 805 22.23 26.37 17.94
N ARG A 806 22.12 27.16 16.86
CA ARG A 806 23.06 28.24 16.52
C ARG A 806 22.91 29.47 17.40
N GLN A 807 21.70 29.78 17.88
CA GLN A 807 21.46 30.94 18.73
C GLN A 807 22.26 30.86 20.04
N ASN A 808 22.40 29.65 20.60
CA ASN A 808 23.03 29.45 21.91
C ASN A 808 24.31 28.59 21.88
N ASP A 809 24.76 28.15 20.70
CA ASP A 809 25.94 27.30 20.53
C ASP A 809 25.81 25.98 21.34
N GLN A 810 24.72 25.25 21.10
CA GLN A 810 24.34 24.05 21.85
C GLN A 810 23.91 22.90 20.94
N GLN A 811 24.37 21.69 21.28
CA GLN A 811 23.84 20.46 20.69
C GLN A 811 22.41 20.21 21.16
N LEU A 812 21.56 19.71 20.27
CA LEU A 812 20.19 19.33 20.58
C LEU A 812 19.78 17.98 19.98
N TYR A 813 18.88 17.31 20.68
CA TYR A 813 18.21 16.07 20.26
C TYR A 813 16.74 16.40 20.03
N CYS A 814 16.36 16.74 18.80
CA CYS A 814 14.99 17.10 18.45
C CYS A 814 14.15 15.83 18.22
N THR A 815 13.22 15.52 19.13
CA THR A 815 12.32 14.37 18.97
C THR A 815 11.20 14.68 17.98
N MET A 816 10.95 13.78 17.03
CA MET A 816 10.02 13.95 15.90
C MET A 816 8.95 12.84 15.84
N GLY A 817 8.62 12.21 16.98
CA GLY A 817 7.61 11.16 17.05
C GLY A 817 8.01 9.93 16.22
N ALA A 818 7.16 9.52 15.28
CA ALA A 818 7.39 8.38 14.40
C ALA A 818 8.62 8.56 13.48
N ASP A 819 9.06 9.80 13.25
CA ASP A 819 10.24 10.09 12.45
C ASP A 819 11.55 9.96 13.25
N GLY A 820 11.52 9.64 14.55
CA GLY A 820 12.74 9.45 15.35
C GLY A 820 13.32 10.76 15.90
N ILE A 821 14.64 10.93 15.82
CA ILE A 821 15.38 12.03 16.46
C ILE A 821 16.29 12.71 15.44
N LEU A 822 16.24 14.04 15.38
CA LEU A 822 17.21 14.86 14.65
C LEU A 822 18.23 15.43 15.64
N ILE A 823 19.47 15.01 15.53
CA ILE A 823 20.60 15.59 16.26
C ILE A 823 21.08 16.80 15.47
N VAL A 824 21.14 17.95 16.13
CA VAL A 824 21.71 19.17 15.53
C VAL A 824 22.84 19.66 16.41
N ASP A 825 23.96 19.94 15.78
CA ASP A 825 25.16 20.48 16.39
C ASP A 825 25.51 21.77 15.63
N PRO A 826 25.90 22.87 16.30
CA PRO A 826 26.19 24.14 15.64
C PRO A 826 27.31 24.04 14.59
N GLU A 827 28.24 23.09 14.77
CA GLU A 827 29.46 22.95 13.96
C GLU A 827 29.42 21.73 13.01
N ALA A 828 28.32 20.97 12.97
CA ALA A 828 28.19 19.78 12.12
C ALA A 828 26.85 19.72 11.37
N GLU A 829 26.84 18.96 10.28
CA GLU A 829 25.59 18.69 9.55
C GLU A 829 24.59 17.94 10.44
N PRO A 830 23.29 18.29 10.41
CA PRO A 830 22.26 17.60 11.17
C PRO A 830 22.24 16.10 10.87
N ILE A 831 22.19 15.28 11.92
CA ILE A 831 22.15 13.82 11.82
C ILE A 831 20.76 13.34 12.20
N HIS A 832 20.07 12.70 11.26
CA HIS A 832 18.78 12.08 11.50
C HIS A 832 18.97 10.63 11.94
N VAL A 833 18.36 10.24 13.06
CA VAL A 833 18.33 8.89 13.61
C VAL A 833 16.89 8.39 13.59
N PRO A 834 16.56 7.37 12.78
CA PRO A 834 15.18 6.91 12.60
C PRO A 834 14.60 6.31 13.88
N ALA A 835 13.28 6.35 14.02
CA ALA A 835 12.58 5.59 15.05
C ALA A 835 12.59 4.09 14.71
N TYR A 836 12.52 3.25 15.75
CA TYR A 836 12.30 1.83 15.56
C TYR A 836 10.83 1.55 15.22
N PRO A 837 10.53 0.66 14.26
CA PRO A 837 9.16 0.37 13.87
C PRO A 837 8.40 -0.27 15.02
N VAL A 838 7.17 0.20 15.25
CA VAL A 838 6.26 -0.28 16.30
C VAL A 838 4.95 -0.68 15.63
N THR A 839 4.45 -1.87 15.94
CA THR A 839 3.15 -2.36 15.46
C THR A 839 2.12 -2.39 16.59
N GLY A 840 0.84 -2.25 16.25
CA GLY A 840 -0.26 -2.28 17.22
C GLY A 840 -0.58 -0.93 17.89
N PRO A 841 -1.50 -0.93 18.87
CA PRO A 841 -1.89 0.30 19.58
C PRO A 841 -0.72 0.88 20.38
N ILE A 842 -0.64 2.21 20.42
CA ILE A 842 0.39 2.96 21.16
C ILE A 842 -0.23 4.00 22.09
N ASP A 843 0.49 4.31 23.17
CA ASP A 843 0.23 5.38 24.13
C ASP A 843 1.50 6.25 24.24
N ILE A 844 1.44 7.48 23.72
CA ILE A 844 2.62 8.36 23.64
C ILE A 844 2.96 9.05 24.98
N VAL A 845 2.17 8.83 26.03
CA VAL A 845 2.37 9.47 27.33
C VAL A 845 3.69 9.02 27.94
N GLY A 846 4.57 9.99 28.22
CA GLY A 846 5.90 9.73 28.80
C GLY A 846 6.97 9.25 27.80
N ALA A 847 6.66 9.19 26.50
CA ALA A 847 7.63 8.81 25.47
C ALA A 847 8.88 9.69 25.52
N GLY A 848 8.70 11.02 25.56
CA GLY A 848 9.82 11.98 25.65
C GLY A 848 10.70 11.80 26.90
N ASP A 849 10.09 11.55 28.07
CA ASP A 849 10.83 11.31 29.32
C ASP A 849 11.64 10.01 29.26
N SER A 850 11.08 8.97 28.63
CA SER A 850 11.76 7.70 28.40
C SER A 850 12.92 7.83 27.40
N THR A 851 12.74 8.62 26.33
CA THR A 851 13.81 8.99 25.39
C THR A 851 14.94 9.72 26.11
N THR A 852 14.62 10.74 26.93
CA THR A 852 15.61 11.48 27.76
C THR A 852 16.41 10.51 28.62
N SER A 853 15.74 9.56 29.27
CA SER A 853 16.39 8.57 30.14
C SER A 853 17.37 7.68 29.37
N GLY A 854 16.97 7.19 28.19
CA GLY A 854 17.80 6.35 27.33
C GLY A 854 19.02 7.10 26.77
N ILE A 855 18.84 8.33 26.30
CA ILE A 855 19.93 9.17 25.76
C ILE A 855 20.96 9.45 26.85
N VAL A 856 20.52 9.98 28.00
CA VAL A 856 21.45 10.44 29.04
C VAL A 856 22.24 9.28 29.64
N ALA A 857 21.58 8.16 29.95
CA ALA A 857 22.28 6.98 30.47
C ALA A 857 23.32 6.45 29.46
N SER A 858 23.01 6.51 28.17
CA SER A 858 23.93 6.08 27.10
C SER A 858 25.12 7.01 26.95
N LEU A 859 24.90 8.33 26.90
CA LEU A 859 25.98 9.33 26.81
C LEU A 859 26.94 9.20 27.99
N LEU A 860 26.42 9.11 29.22
CA LEU A 860 27.24 8.92 30.42
C LEU A 860 27.96 7.56 30.45
N SER A 861 27.52 6.59 29.66
CA SER A 861 28.17 5.29 29.48
C SER A 861 29.20 5.25 28.34
N GLY A 862 29.47 6.41 27.72
CA GLY A 862 30.45 6.56 26.64
C GLY A 862 29.91 6.23 25.25
N ALA A 863 28.59 6.35 25.05
CA ALA A 863 27.98 6.29 23.73
C ALA A 863 28.28 7.58 22.93
N THR A 864 28.39 7.46 21.61
CA THR A 864 28.37 8.63 20.70
C THR A 864 26.98 9.28 20.69
N PRO A 865 26.84 10.53 20.22
CA PRO A 865 25.53 11.18 20.08
C PRO A 865 24.51 10.33 19.32
N THR A 866 24.93 9.76 18.19
CA THR A 866 24.07 8.93 17.34
C THR A 866 23.69 7.62 18.05
N GLU A 867 24.64 6.95 18.71
CA GLU A 867 24.36 5.75 19.52
C GLU A 867 23.34 6.06 20.64
N ALA A 868 23.50 7.18 21.33
CA ALA A 868 22.60 7.58 22.41
C ALA A 868 21.18 7.89 21.91
N ALA A 869 21.04 8.55 20.75
CA ALA A 869 19.76 8.76 20.10
C ALA A 869 19.08 7.44 19.70
N ALA A 870 19.85 6.47 19.18
CA ALA A 870 19.32 5.15 18.83
C ALA A 870 18.81 4.40 20.08
N VAL A 871 19.56 4.43 21.20
CA VAL A 871 19.08 3.87 22.47
C VAL A 871 17.84 4.61 22.97
N GLY A 872 17.80 5.93 22.85
CA GLY A 872 16.61 6.74 23.16
C GLY A 872 15.37 6.30 22.37
N ASN A 873 15.52 6.04 21.07
CA ASN A 873 14.45 5.53 20.21
C ASN A 873 14.04 4.10 20.56
N LEU A 874 14.99 3.21 20.89
CA LEU A 874 14.68 1.85 21.36
C LEU A 874 13.82 1.88 22.62
N VAL A 875 14.25 2.66 23.62
CA VAL A 875 13.52 2.81 24.89
C VAL A 875 12.12 3.35 24.62
N ALA A 876 11.99 4.42 23.84
CA ALA A 876 10.69 4.99 23.48
C ALA A 876 9.78 3.98 22.77
N SER A 877 10.32 3.17 21.85
CA SER A 877 9.53 2.17 21.11
C SER A 877 8.89 1.11 22.02
N ILE A 878 9.51 0.81 23.17
CA ILE A 878 9.00 -0.14 24.16
C ILE A 878 7.96 0.53 25.06
N THR A 879 8.25 1.76 25.53
CA THR A 879 7.37 2.46 26.47
C THR A 879 6.04 2.82 25.83
N VAL A 880 6.03 3.22 24.56
CA VAL A 880 4.79 3.59 23.85
C VAL A 880 3.84 2.41 23.61
N GLN A 881 4.28 1.16 23.76
CA GLN A 881 3.40 -0.01 23.64
C GLN A 881 2.78 -0.44 24.98
N GLN A 882 3.10 0.24 26.09
CA GLN A 882 2.55 -0.05 27.41
C GLN A 882 1.34 0.86 27.67
N LEU A 883 0.17 0.43 27.19
CA LEU A 883 -1.06 1.24 27.19
C LEU A 883 -1.57 1.58 28.59
N GLY A 884 -2.08 2.80 28.78
CA GLY A 884 -2.84 3.21 29.98
C GLY A 884 -1.98 3.42 31.23
N THR A 885 -0.66 3.51 31.06
CA THR A 885 0.30 3.85 32.11
C THR A 885 1.52 4.53 31.47
N THR A 886 2.28 5.26 32.28
CA THR A 886 3.60 5.72 31.86
C THR A 886 4.54 4.51 31.77
N GLY A 887 4.86 4.07 30.56
CA GLY A 887 5.66 2.88 30.32
C GLY A 887 7.12 3.01 30.77
N THR A 888 7.78 1.87 31.00
CA THR A 888 9.23 1.81 31.29
C THR A 888 9.91 0.67 30.52
N ALA A 889 11.22 0.81 30.26
CA ALA A 889 11.99 -0.23 29.58
C ALA A 889 13.14 -0.74 30.46
N THR A 890 13.30 -2.06 30.52
CA THR A 890 14.47 -2.72 31.14
C THR A 890 15.57 -2.96 30.11
N PRO A 891 16.84 -3.13 30.51
CA PRO A 891 17.93 -3.44 29.58
C PRO A 891 17.67 -4.71 28.76
N ALA A 892 17.04 -5.71 29.36
CA ALA A 892 16.67 -6.95 28.66
C ALA A 892 15.66 -6.68 27.54
N GLN A 893 14.61 -5.90 27.82
CA GLN A 893 13.61 -5.51 26.81
C GLN A 893 14.22 -4.64 25.70
N VAL A 894 15.20 -3.78 26.03
CA VAL A 894 15.93 -2.99 25.02
C VAL A 894 16.72 -3.90 24.07
N LEU A 895 17.42 -4.92 24.60
CA LEU A 895 18.13 -5.91 23.78
C LEU A 895 17.18 -6.79 22.96
N GLU A 896 16.03 -7.18 23.55
CA GLU A 896 15.00 -7.95 22.86
C GLU A 896 14.39 -7.14 21.71
N ARG A 897 14.01 -5.88 21.96
CA ARG A 897 13.51 -4.96 20.93
C ARG A 897 14.52 -4.72 19.81
N TRP A 898 15.80 -4.63 20.15
CA TRP A 898 16.85 -4.59 19.12
C TRP A 898 16.80 -5.88 18.29
N ASN A 899 16.80 -7.06 18.90
CA ASN A 899 16.71 -8.32 18.14
C ASN A 899 15.44 -8.42 17.28
N GLU A 900 14.28 -8.03 17.80
CA GLU A 900 12.99 -8.05 17.09
C GLU A 900 13.04 -7.21 15.81
N THR A 901 13.64 -6.03 15.88
CA THR A 901 13.71 -5.08 14.76
C THR A 901 14.86 -5.36 13.78
N HIS A 902 15.76 -6.31 14.12
CA HIS A 902 16.93 -6.67 13.31
C HIS A 902 16.94 -8.15 12.86
N SER A 903 15.97 -8.96 13.31
CA SER A 903 15.79 -10.38 12.89
C SER A 903 14.57 -10.60 11.99
N ALA A 904 13.78 -9.55 11.77
CA ALA A 904 12.61 -9.50 10.89
C ALA A 904 12.96 -8.76 9.60
#